data_AF-A0A449B2E3-F1
#
_entry.id   AF-A0A449B2E3-F1
#
_cell.length_a   1.000
_cell.length_b   1.000
_cell.length_c   1.000
_cell.angle_alpha   90.00
_cell.angle_beta   90.00
_cell.angle_gamma   90.00
#
_symmetry.space_group_name_H-M   'P 1'
#
loop_
_entity.id
_entity.type
_entity.pdbx_description
1 polymer ?
#
loop_
_entity_poly.entity_id
_entity_poly.type
_entity_poly.pdbx_seq_one_letter_code
_entity_poly.pdbx_strand_id
1 'polypeptide(L)'
;MEQLKLYNWYSKEFDPIIPESGKTLKAYKHIAKVKIQRMLSSLKFQEKVEKDLFLRARSKLEANLKRELSSHKVAYVNKIKVLKEQYKNLNFTNSFEDFVNFEINKIKARKKELSAYVKDFQKSLKDTDDTLEVKEQLLIKLKEDTKLEEEKLFQEYKLFKQALSYQHKNTFISLKSSDKDLLIKNFVEALQEKLNYLQEKKEQYYQEFQDKYEVLKHEYKVQRQNIKLDYKQRILQAEYEYNQKYAENKEKILLKKEIFYKSINDHKNQIKNQEKNNILSVENAKKLAQQKIDTLKSEYQNQLTKINSLVKDSNEKDILYLTKTILELPNLTIENLSLNSEAFNKEQKITFEVISKKVKGHVNLWYTKKIIKHFYKGQFLVKKGELLKSHTYNGYFDIEAGNAHKTLSVDLNQTRLEFLLEECQATATKEIMKANNLVVAQKQKLKEAIKVAKNNYKNALKDIKAKLSSKAISKQAYKNLKIEAKINYKESVNDIKLNNEVSRIKNTLWTLYFRRKAEMKIDQKIFESKINEAQKSIPTECIKNISIWATILGFILPGSPELIWFKQYAKGAIMLAFSILFYAGFVPFSFGAYWDKIGGVLGLIELGADIRNVDAGILPDARYYLFGGVVSIILLVFTLTYFSISAIGARRVAIALQHGLRPSKWSSTKRWLNTSGFPWMISLFGWVLMIFVVATPVVTSILISFTDFGFLHDPVTQKVSWVGLKQWGLWWIFRENRLITSLYRVISWTLVWSVFSTLLPIILGITIAILVNNNRLKGKKIFRLIYIIPWAIPVFITVTFFKNSFVGGDTGYFNFILLKLGLIQKPINWLFDNVLRVRILVILVQTWISYAWIFMLVTGNLQSIPKDIYEAGSIDGAKGRHLFWFLTIPQLIMMIAPMLIGQFVGAFNNFTTISLFTGGGPQYLDATVFREGTTDIIISWVFKIAQGAVSIESDQAFAAALTTLAALMTISISARGFIKTITRRD
;
A
#
# COMPACT_ATOMS: atom_id res chain seq x y z
N MET A 1 -45.12 11.53 -10.54
CA MET A 1 -43.94 10.87 -9.94
C MET A 1 -42.92 10.44 -11.00
N GLU A 2 -43.14 10.76 -12.28
CA GLU A 2 -42.34 10.45 -13.49
C GLU A 2 -40.82 10.69 -13.44
N GLN A 3 -40.31 11.45 -12.46
CA GLN A 3 -38.87 11.60 -12.25
C GLN A 3 -38.31 10.66 -11.18
N LEU A 4 -39.11 10.20 -10.22
CA LEU A 4 -38.74 9.16 -9.24
C LEU A 4 -38.88 7.76 -9.87
N LYS A 5 -38.18 7.58 -10.99
CA LYS A 5 -37.92 6.29 -11.58
C LYS A 5 -37.17 5.45 -10.52
N LEU A 6 -37.74 4.31 -10.15
CA LEU A 6 -37.07 3.37 -9.26
C LEU A 6 -35.99 2.71 -10.10
N TYR A 7 -34.75 3.00 -9.78
CA TYR A 7 -33.61 2.41 -10.44
C TYR A 7 -33.07 1.27 -9.58
N ASN A 8 -32.82 0.14 -10.20
CA ASN A 8 -32.08 -0.92 -9.53
C ASN A 8 -30.58 -0.60 -9.45
N TRP A 9 -29.79 -1.50 -8.86
CA TRP A 9 -28.33 -1.33 -8.75
C TRP A 9 -27.62 -1.11 -10.10
N TYR A 10 -28.23 -1.54 -11.21
CA TYR A 10 -27.72 -1.39 -12.57
C TYR A 10 -28.25 -0.14 -13.29
N SER A 11 -28.89 0.78 -12.56
CA SER A 11 -29.54 1.97 -13.14
C SER A 11 -30.64 1.63 -14.14
N LYS A 12 -31.24 0.43 -14.06
CA LYS A 12 -32.41 0.05 -14.87
C LYS A 12 -33.69 0.55 -14.21
N GLU A 13 -34.52 1.21 -14.98
CA GLU A 13 -35.80 1.79 -14.57
C GLU A 13 -36.87 0.70 -14.29
N PHE A 14 -37.67 0.90 -13.24
CA PHE A 14 -38.81 0.07 -12.85
C PHE A 14 -40.07 0.92 -12.74
N ASP A 15 -41.16 0.38 -13.30
CA ASP A 15 -42.48 0.96 -13.16
C ASP A 15 -42.99 0.82 -11.71
N PRO A 16 -43.69 1.84 -11.18
CA PRO A 16 -44.38 1.73 -9.91
C PRO A 16 -45.63 0.88 -10.02
N ILE A 17 -45.79 0.00 -9.02
CA ILE A 17 -46.93 -0.92 -8.92
C ILE A 17 -48.25 -0.17 -8.77
N ILE A 18 -48.19 1.06 -8.25
CA ILE A 18 -49.30 2.02 -8.29
C ILE A 18 -48.95 3.08 -9.35
N PRO A 19 -49.85 3.40 -10.28
CA PRO A 19 -49.58 4.34 -11.36
C PRO A 19 -48.97 5.67 -10.86
N GLU A 20 -47.97 6.19 -11.59
CA GLU A 20 -47.18 7.39 -11.26
C GLU A 20 -48.00 8.68 -11.13
N SER A 21 -49.21 8.64 -11.68
CA SER A 21 -50.27 9.64 -11.61
C SER A 21 -51.15 9.51 -10.37
N GLY A 22 -50.71 8.73 -9.37
CA GLY A 22 -51.38 8.59 -8.08
C GLY A 22 -51.62 9.96 -7.43
N LYS A 23 -52.88 10.40 -7.47
CA LYS A 23 -53.34 11.70 -7.00
C LYS A 23 -53.31 11.78 -5.47
N THR A 24 -52.12 11.90 -4.87
CA THR A 24 -51.92 12.00 -3.41
C THR A 24 -51.09 13.20 -2.99
N LEU A 25 -51.48 13.90 -1.92
CA LEU A 25 -50.94 15.23 -1.59
C LEU A 25 -49.47 15.14 -1.18
N LYS A 26 -49.15 14.03 -0.52
CA LYS A 26 -47.80 13.69 -0.12
C LYS A 26 -46.91 13.36 -1.32
N ALA A 27 -47.45 12.74 -2.38
CA ALA A 27 -46.69 12.51 -3.60
C ALA A 27 -46.40 13.81 -4.34
N TYR A 28 -47.37 14.72 -4.49
CA TYR A 28 -47.14 16.02 -5.13
C TYR A 28 -46.07 16.86 -4.41
N LYS A 29 -46.16 16.99 -3.08
CA LYS A 29 -45.13 17.68 -2.28
C LYS A 29 -43.74 17.03 -2.37
N HIS A 30 -43.71 15.70 -2.44
CA HIS A 30 -42.46 14.95 -2.58
C HIS A 30 -41.84 15.09 -3.96
N ILE A 31 -42.64 15.04 -5.04
CA ILE A 31 -42.19 15.28 -6.42
C ILE A 31 -41.57 16.67 -6.55
N ALA A 32 -42.25 17.70 -6.05
CA ALA A 32 -41.71 19.06 -6.05
C ALA A 32 -40.36 19.12 -5.30
N LYS A 33 -40.30 18.51 -4.11
CA LYS A 33 -39.05 18.45 -3.33
C LYS A 33 -37.93 17.74 -4.07
N VAL A 34 -38.19 16.59 -4.69
CA VAL A 34 -37.19 15.79 -5.40
C VAL A 34 -36.73 16.48 -6.68
N LYS A 35 -37.65 17.07 -7.46
CA LYS A 35 -37.31 17.84 -8.67
C LYS A 35 -36.42 19.03 -8.33
N ILE A 36 -36.74 19.77 -7.26
CA ILE A 36 -35.90 20.86 -6.73
C ILE A 36 -34.55 20.34 -6.26
N GLN A 37 -34.52 19.23 -5.50
CA GLN A 37 -33.26 18.64 -5.03
C GLN A 37 -32.37 18.16 -6.18
N ARG A 38 -32.96 17.61 -7.26
CA ARG A 38 -32.21 17.19 -8.45
C ARG A 38 -31.67 18.38 -9.24
N MET A 39 -32.45 19.45 -9.36
CA MET A 39 -31.96 20.71 -9.95
C MET A 39 -30.81 21.27 -9.12
N LEU A 40 -30.93 21.27 -7.79
CA LEU A 40 -29.85 21.69 -6.89
C LEU A 40 -28.62 20.76 -6.94
N SER A 41 -28.81 19.45 -7.07
CA SER A 41 -27.69 18.51 -7.19
C SER A 41 -27.00 18.62 -8.55
N SER A 42 -27.76 18.83 -9.62
CA SER A 42 -27.23 19.13 -10.95
C SER A 42 -26.44 20.44 -10.94
N LEU A 43 -26.96 21.48 -10.26
CA LEU A 43 -26.25 22.73 -10.04
C LEU A 43 -24.95 22.53 -9.27
N LYS A 44 -24.95 21.76 -8.17
CA LYS A 44 -23.73 21.43 -7.41
C LYS A 44 -22.73 20.59 -8.21
N PHE A 45 -23.21 19.72 -9.09
CA PHE A 45 -22.36 18.95 -9.99
C PHE A 45 -21.72 19.87 -11.03
N GLN A 46 -22.51 20.75 -11.66
CA GLN A 46 -22.02 21.77 -12.57
C GLN A 46 -21.04 22.72 -11.88
N GLU A 47 -21.33 23.16 -10.65
CA GLU A 47 -20.42 23.96 -9.81
C GLU A 47 -19.07 23.25 -9.63
N LYS A 48 -19.09 21.94 -9.35
CA LYS A 48 -17.85 21.16 -9.21
C LYS A 48 -17.07 21.06 -10.51
N VAL A 49 -17.76 20.88 -11.65
CA VAL A 49 -17.15 20.84 -12.98
C VAL A 49 -16.58 22.20 -13.38
N GLU A 50 -17.35 23.27 -13.20
CA GLU A 50 -16.93 24.65 -13.49
C GLU A 50 -15.80 25.10 -12.57
N LYS A 51 -15.83 24.70 -11.29
CA LYS A 51 -14.71 24.92 -10.35
C LYS A 51 -13.45 24.19 -10.81
N ASP A 52 -13.56 22.95 -11.28
CA ASP A 52 -12.41 22.21 -11.81
C ASP A 52 -11.87 22.86 -13.10
N LEU A 53 -12.76 23.30 -14.01
CA LEU A 53 -12.38 24.05 -15.20
C LEU A 53 -11.68 25.37 -14.85
N PHE A 54 -12.20 26.12 -13.88
CA PHE A 54 -11.57 27.33 -13.34
C PHE A 54 -10.19 27.03 -12.76
N LEU A 55 -10.05 26.00 -11.91
CA LEU A 55 -8.77 25.61 -11.32
C LEU A 55 -7.75 25.20 -12.39
N ARG A 56 -8.17 24.50 -13.44
CA ARG A 56 -7.32 24.16 -14.60
C ARG A 56 -6.92 25.41 -15.39
N ALA A 57 -7.86 26.31 -15.65
CA ALA A 57 -7.60 27.57 -16.35
C ALA A 57 -6.60 28.43 -15.56
N ARG A 58 -6.81 28.59 -14.25
CA ARG A 58 -5.89 29.27 -13.33
C ARG A 58 -4.51 28.62 -13.32
N SER A 59 -4.44 27.30 -13.18
CA SER A 59 -3.17 26.57 -13.22
C SER A 59 -2.43 26.76 -14.55
N LYS A 60 -3.15 26.76 -15.68
CA LYS A 60 -2.59 27.02 -17.01
C LYS A 60 -2.09 28.46 -17.15
N LEU A 61 -2.83 29.45 -16.66
CA LEU A 61 -2.40 30.84 -16.61
C LEU A 61 -1.15 31.03 -15.74
N GLU A 62 -1.09 30.41 -14.55
CA GLU A 62 0.09 30.43 -13.68
C GLU A 62 1.31 29.74 -14.33
N ALA A 63 1.11 28.64 -15.05
CA ALA A 63 2.17 27.97 -15.80
C ALA A 63 2.65 28.81 -16.99
N ASN A 64 1.75 29.44 -17.73
CA ASN A 64 2.07 30.34 -18.83
C ASN A 64 2.82 31.58 -18.33
N LEU A 65 2.40 32.17 -17.20
CA LEU A 65 3.13 33.26 -16.54
C LEU A 65 4.59 32.86 -16.25
N LYS A 66 4.81 31.66 -15.68
CA LYS A 66 6.16 31.16 -15.41
C LYS A 66 6.98 31.01 -16.70
N ARG A 67 6.38 30.45 -17.76
CA ARG A 67 7.03 30.28 -19.08
C ARG A 67 7.38 31.62 -19.70
N GLU A 68 6.44 32.56 -19.73
CA GLU A 68 6.63 33.87 -20.34
C GLU A 68 7.69 34.69 -19.59
N LEU A 69 7.66 34.70 -18.25
CA LEU A 69 8.71 35.29 -17.43
C LEU A 69 10.08 34.64 -17.68
N SER A 70 10.13 33.31 -17.87
CA SER A 70 11.38 32.62 -18.19
C SER A 70 11.90 32.95 -19.58
N SER A 71 11.03 33.01 -20.59
CA SER A 71 11.35 33.38 -21.97
C SER A 71 11.84 34.82 -22.05
N HIS A 72 11.16 35.73 -21.35
CA HIS A 72 11.53 37.13 -21.24
C HIS A 72 12.91 37.32 -20.59
N LYS A 73 13.20 36.57 -19.52
CA LYS A 73 14.54 36.54 -18.90
C LYS A 73 15.60 36.01 -19.87
N VAL A 74 15.32 34.93 -20.60
CA VAL A 74 16.26 34.37 -21.59
C VAL A 74 16.53 35.36 -22.71
N ALA A 75 15.50 36.01 -23.26
CA ALA A 75 15.64 37.03 -24.29
C ALA A 75 16.52 38.20 -23.82
N TYR A 76 16.31 38.69 -22.59
CA TYR A 76 17.15 39.71 -21.96
C TYR A 76 18.62 39.26 -21.84
N VAL A 77 18.87 38.06 -21.32
CA VAL A 77 20.22 37.50 -21.20
C VAL A 77 20.91 37.35 -22.55
N ASN A 78 20.17 36.91 -23.58
CA ASN A 78 20.71 36.76 -24.94
C ASN A 78 21.07 38.12 -25.55
N LYS A 79 20.23 39.15 -25.40
CA LYS A 79 20.54 40.52 -25.88
C LYS A 79 21.84 41.04 -25.26
N ILE A 80 22.01 40.87 -23.94
CA ILE A 80 23.25 41.26 -23.24
C ILE A 80 24.45 40.44 -23.73
N LYS A 81 24.26 39.13 -23.92
CA LYS A 81 25.33 38.23 -24.37
C LYS A 81 25.85 38.64 -25.75
N VAL A 82 24.96 38.94 -26.71
CA VAL A 82 25.33 39.38 -28.06
C VAL A 82 26.18 40.65 -28.02
N LEU A 83 25.72 41.68 -27.29
CA LEU A 83 26.47 42.93 -27.14
C LEU A 83 27.85 42.71 -26.48
N LYS A 84 27.90 41.81 -25.48
CA LYS A 84 29.14 41.46 -24.80
C LYS A 84 30.12 40.67 -25.67
N GLU A 85 29.62 39.83 -26.58
CA GLU A 85 30.45 39.03 -27.49
C GLU A 85 31.13 39.89 -28.57
N GLN A 86 30.51 40.99 -29.02
CA GLN A 86 31.04 41.87 -30.07
C GLN A 86 32.45 42.40 -29.76
N TYR A 87 32.69 42.94 -28.55
CA TYR A 87 34.02 43.42 -28.18
C TYR A 87 34.94 42.29 -27.68
N LYS A 88 34.38 41.24 -27.04
CA LYS A 88 35.18 40.10 -26.56
C LYS A 88 35.82 39.30 -27.69
N ASN A 89 35.15 39.18 -28.84
CA ASN A 89 35.68 38.50 -30.00
C ASN A 89 36.95 39.17 -30.55
N LEU A 90 37.20 40.44 -30.21
CA LEU A 90 38.40 41.19 -30.56
C LEU A 90 39.47 41.13 -29.46
N ASN A 91 39.41 40.22 -28.49
CA ASN A 91 40.42 40.15 -27.42
C ASN A 91 41.83 39.79 -27.91
N PHE A 92 41.97 39.16 -29.08
CA PHE A 92 43.27 38.87 -29.68
C PHE A 92 44.03 40.13 -30.14
N THR A 93 43.39 41.30 -30.15
CA THR A 93 44.01 42.56 -30.58
C THR A 93 44.75 43.29 -29.44
N ASN A 94 44.84 42.68 -28.24
CA ASN A 94 45.46 43.31 -27.08
C ASN A 94 46.96 43.60 -27.27
N SER A 95 47.66 42.74 -28.01
CA SER A 95 49.08 42.91 -28.33
C SER A 95 49.36 42.44 -29.76
N PHE A 96 50.46 42.92 -30.35
CA PHE A 96 50.88 42.48 -31.68
C PHE A 96 51.19 40.97 -31.70
N GLU A 97 51.81 40.47 -30.64
CA GLU A 97 52.11 39.05 -30.48
C GLU A 97 50.82 38.20 -30.45
N ASP A 98 49.80 38.62 -29.71
CA ASP A 98 48.50 37.92 -29.65
C ASP A 98 47.80 37.90 -31.01
N PHE A 99 47.86 39.01 -31.75
CA PHE A 99 47.25 39.14 -33.08
C PHE A 99 47.95 38.24 -34.12
N VAL A 100 49.30 38.26 -34.15
CA VAL A 100 50.07 37.39 -35.04
C VAL A 100 49.90 35.92 -34.67
N ASN A 101 49.89 35.59 -33.37
CA ASN A 101 49.62 34.22 -32.91
C ASN A 101 48.20 33.76 -33.28
N PHE A 102 47.20 34.65 -33.26
CA PHE A 102 45.84 34.36 -33.72
C PHE A 102 45.82 34.01 -35.22
N GLU A 103 46.47 34.79 -36.07
CA GLU A 103 46.56 34.48 -37.52
C GLU A 103 47.36 33.18 -37.77
N ILE A 104 48.44 32.93 -37.02
CA ILE A 104 49.17 31.65 -37.07
C ILE A 104 48.26 30.47 -36.69
N ASN A 105 47.44 30.63 -35.65
CA ASN A 105 46.51 29.59 -35.23
C ASN A 105 45.42 29.34 -36.27
N LYS A 106 44.97 30.38 -36.98
CA LYS A 106 44.05 30.25 -38.13
C LYS A 106 44.68 29.45 -39.27
N ILE A 107 45.97 29.68 -39.56
CA ILE A 107 46.72 28.90 -40.55
C ILE A 107 46.84 27.43 -40.11
N LYS A 108 47.16 27.17 -38.82
CA LYS A 108 47.18 25.80 -38.27
C LYS A 108 45.82 25.11 -38.35
N ALA A 109 44.74 25.84 -38.09
CA ALA A 109 43.38 25.32 -38.20
C ALA A 109 43.05 24.92 -39.64
N ARG A 110 43.35 25.78 -40.62
CA ARG A 110 43.20 25.47 -42.06
C ARG A 110 44.01 24.25 -42.49
N LYS A 111 45.26 24.12 -42.00
CA LYS A 111 46.05 22.89 -42.23
C LYS A 111 45.37 21.64 -41.67
N LYS A 112 44.77 21.74 -40.48
CA LYS A 112 44.04 20.62 -39.87
C LYS A 112 42.78 20.27 -40.66
N GLU A 113 42.05 21.26 -41.16
CA GLU A 113 40.90 21.08 -42.04
C GLU A 113 41.31 20.42 -43.35
N LEU A 114 42.40 20.87 -43.99
CA LEU A 114 42.95 20.24 -45.19
C LEU A 114 43.33 18.77 -44.94
N SER A 115 43.95 18.47 -43.80
CA SER A 115 44.25 17.08 -43.40
C SER A 115 43.01 16.23 -43.15
N ALA A 116 41.95 16.82 -42.56
CA ALA A 116 40.68 16.14 -42.38
C ALA A 116 40.00 15.87 -43.73
N TYR A 117 39.98 16.86 -44.63
CA TYR A 117 39.46 16.75 -45.99
C TYR A 117 40.14 15.62 -46.76
N VAL A 118 41.48 15.52 -46.71
CA VAL A 118 42.22 14.41 -47.34
C VAL A 118 41.77 13.05 -46.81
N LYS A 119 41.61 12.91 -45.49
CA LYS A 119 41.17 11.65 -44.87
C LYS A 119 39.74 11.29 -45.24
N ASP A 120 38.85 12.27 -45.24
CA ASP A 120 37.45 12.06 -45.61
C ASP A 120 37.32 11.72 -47.11
N PHE A 121 38.10 12.37 -47.98
CA PHE A 121 38.16 12.05 -49.40
C PHE A 121 38.69 10.62 -49.64
N GLN A 122 39.79 10.24 -48.99
CA GLN A 122 40.35 8.88 -49.07
C GLN A 122 39.36 7.81 -48.58
N LYS A 123 38.62 8.11 -47.52
CA LYS A 123 37.58 7.21 -47.01
C LYS A 123 36.43 7.10 -48.00
N SER A 124 35.96 8.22 -48.54
CA SER A 124 34.90 8.25 -49.55
C SER A 124 35.29 7.47 -50.81
N LEU A 125 36.54 7.57 -51.28
CA LEU A 125 37.03 6.87 -52.47
C LEU A 125 37.15 5.34 -52.28
N LYS A 126 37.31 4.86 -51.04
CA LYS A 126 37.27 3.41 -50.73
C LYS A 126 35.88 2.83 -50.90
N ASP A 127 34.85 3.63 -50.68
CA ASP A 127 33.46 3.21 -50.67
C ASP A 127 32.77 3.37 -52.05
N THR A 128 33.48 3.81 -53.10
CA THR A 128 32.95 3.90 -54.48
C THR A 128 33.23 2.65 -55.31
N ASP A 129 32.38 2.35 -56.30
CA ASP A 129 32.52 1.19 -57.22
C ASP A 129 33.44 1.46 -58.43
N ASP A 130 34.21 2.56 -58.43
CA ASP A 130 35.10 2.94 -59.54
C ASP A 130 36.23 1.91 -59.75
N THR A 131 36.69 1.77 -61.00
CA THR A 131 37.82 0.89 -61.35
C THR A 131 39.13 1.35 -60.70
N LEU A 132 40.06 0.41 -60.50
CA LEU A 132 41.35 0.69 -59.84
C LEU A 132 42.15 1.81 -60.51
N GLU A 133 42.15 1.86 -61.85
CA GLU A 133 42.85 2.89 -62.63
C GLU A 133 42.27 4.30 -62.38
N VAL A 134 40.95 4.43 -62.30
CA VAL A 134 40.28 5.72 -62.03
C VAL A 134 40.56 6.20 -60.60
N LYS A 135 40.56 5.28 -59.63
CA LYS A 135 40.89 5.61 -58.23
C LYS A 135 42.34 6.08 -58.09
N GLU A 136 43.27 5.49 -58.82
CA GLU A 136 44.68 5.90 -58.82
C GLU A 136 44.86 7.30 -59.41
N GLN A 137 44.20 7.61 -60.54
CA GLN A 137 44.23 8.95 -61.13
C GLN A 137 43.67 10.03 -60.19
N LEU A 138 42.57 9.75 -59.49
CA LEU A 138 41.98 10.70 -58.53
C LEU A 138 42.86 10.93 -57.29
N LEU A 139 43.57 9.91 -56.81
CA LEU A 139 44.53 10.05 -55.72
C LEU A 139 45.75 10.88 -56.12
N ILE A 140 46.23 10.73 -57.36
CA ILE A 140 47.33 11.54 -57.91
C ILE A 140 46.89 13.01 -57.98
N LYS A 141 45.70 13.29 -58.51
CA LYS A 141 45.15 14.64 -58.60
C LYS A 141 44.96 15.29 -57.23
N LEU A 142 44.40 14.57 -56.25
CA LEU A 142 44.26 15.06 -54.87
C LEU A 142 45.61 15.44 -54.27
N LYS A 143 46.65 14.63 -54.50
CA LYS A 143 48.00 14.89 -54.01
C LYS A 143 48.60 16.15 -54.63
N GLU A 144 48.36 16.41 -55.91
CA GLU A 144 48.83 17.63 -56.57
C GLU A 144 48.11 18.88 -56.03
N ASP A 145 46.78 18.84 -55.94
CA ASP A 145 45.96 19.96 -55.48
C ASP A 145 46.28 20.33 -54.01
N THR A 146 46.36 19.31 -53.13
CA THR A 146 46.62 19.53 -51.70
C THR A 146 48.05 19.95 -51.40
N LYS A 147 49.03 19.52 -52.22
CA LYS A 147 50.43 19.95 -52.09
C LYS A 147 50.57 21.45 -52.35
N LEU A 148 49.91 21.98 -53.38
CA LEU A 148 49.96 23.41 -53.71
C LEU A 148 49.38 24.26 -52.55
N GLU A 149 48.28 23.80 -51.96
CA GLU A 149 47.64 24.47 -50.83
C GLU A 149 48.46 24.36 -49.52
N GLU A 150 49.07 23.19 -49.24
CA GLU A 150 50.01 23.04 -48.12
C GLU A 150 51.25 23.93 -48.26
N GLU A 151 51.82 24.03 -49.47
CA GLU A 151 52.96 24.91 -49.75
C GLU A 151 52.58 26.37 -49.49
N LYS A 152 51.41 26.82 -49.94
CA LYS A 152 50.91 28.17 -49.68
C LYS A 152 50.74 28.45 -48.19
N LEU A 153 50.08 27.55 -47.45
CA LEU A 153 49.90 27.68 -45.99
C LEU A 153 51.26 27.69 -45.26
N PHE A 154 52.24 26.94 -45.74
CA PHE A 154 53.59 26.93 -45.17
C PHE A 154 54.32 28.25 -45.42
N GLN A 155 54.20 28.84 -46.61
CA GLN A 155 54.76 30.16 -46.90
C GLN A 155 54.11 31.24 -46.03
N GLU A 156 52.78 31.24 -45.89
CA GLU A 156 52.07 32.16 -44.99
C GLU A 156 52.55 31.99 -43.53
N TYR A 157 52.60 30.75 -43.03
CA TYR A 157 53.10 30.45 -41.69
C TYR A 157 54.53 30.96 -41.47
N LYS A 158 55.40 30.76 -42.46
CA LYS A 158 56.80 31.22 -42.42
C LYS A 158 56.87 32.73 -42.37
N LEU A 159 56.07 33.43 -43.18
CA LEU A 159 56.00 34.88 -43.23
C LEU A 159 55.54 35.49 -41.90
N PHE A 160 54.45 34.96 -41.31
CA PHE A 160 53.98 35.39 -39.98
C PHE A 160 54.96 35.06 -38.85
N LYS A 161 55.66 33.91 -38.91
CA LYS A 161 56.73 33.58 -37.95
C LYS A 161 57.96 34.48 -38.10
N GLN A 162 58.31 34.85 -39.33
CA GLN A 162 59.37 35.82 -39.61
C GLN A 162 59.00 37.22 -39.09
N ALA A 163 57.76 37.67 -39.27
CA ALA A 163 57.25 38.91 -38.70
C ALA A 163 57.37 38.94 -37.16
N LEU A 164 56.98 37.84 -36.49
CA LEU A 164 57.14 37.66 -35.04
C LEU A 164 58.62 37.74 -34.62
N SER A 165 59.52 37.07 -35.36
CA SER A 165 60.96 37.10 -35.10
C SER A 165 61.61 38.47 -35.36
N TYR A 166 61.09 39.21 -36.35
CA TYR A 166 61.53 40.56 -36.70
C TYR A 166 61.24 41.52 -35.55
N GLN A 167 60.02 41.45 -35.00
CA GLN A 167 59.61 42.27 -33.85
C GLN A 167 60.40 41.95 -32.58
N HIS A 168 60.77 40.69 -32.35
CA HIS A 168 61.58 40.32 -31.18
C HIS A 168 63.07 40.68 -31.31
N LYS A 169 63.64 40.73 -32.53
CA LYS A 169 65.09 40.87 -32.73
C LYS A 169 65.63 42.29 -32.62
N ASN A 170 64.80 43.33 -32.77
CA ASN A 170 65.11 44.74 -32.45
C ASN A 170 66.58 45.20 -32.70
N THR A 171 67.23 44.75 -33.78
CA THR A 171 68.62 45.10 -34.10
C THR A 171 68.85 45.19 -35.62
N PHE A 172 69.15 46.42 -36.03
CA PHE A 172 69.82 46.90 -37.24
C PHE A 172 70.29 45.87 -38.27
N ILE A 173 69.76 45.96 -39.50
CA ILE A 173 70.51 45.59 -40.71
C ILE A 173 71.08 46.88 -41.29
N SER A 174 72.41 46.94 -41.31
CA SER A 174 73.24 47.93 -41.98
C SER A 174 73.08 47.87 -43.51
N LEU A 175 73.44 48.96 -44.17
CA LEU A 175 73.21 49.41 -45.57
C LEU A 175 73.62 48.48 -46.74
N LYS A 176 73.48 47.16 -46.65
CA LYS A 176 73.41 46.24 -47.79
C LYS A 176 72.37 45.15 -47.53
N SER A 177 71.09 45.53 -47.45
CA SER A 177 69.97 44.59 -47.27
C SER A 177 69.41 44.16 -48.63
N SER A 178 69.31 42.85 -48.85
CA SER A 178 68.64 42.28 -50.02
C SER A 178 67.16 42.68 -50.10
N ASP A 179 66.55 42.65 -51.29
CA ASP A 179 65.12 42.96 -51.53
C ASP A 179 64.13 42.24 -50.59
N LYS A 180 64.55 41.14 -49.94
CA LYS A 180 63.74 40.35 -49.00
C LYS A 180 63.49 41.02 -47.64
N ASP A 181 64.42 41.84 -47.14
CA ASP A 181 64.26 42.47 -45.81
C ASP A 181 63.27 43.66 -45.85
N LEU A 182 63.18 44.34 -46.99
CA LEU A 182 62.23 45.43 -47.24
C LEU A 182 60.78 44.91 -47.26
N LEU A 183 60.55 43.74 -47.87
CA LEU A 183 59.24 43.08 -47.94
C LEU A 183 58.71 42.70 -46.56
N ILE A 184 59.56 42.19 -45.65
CA ILE A 184 59.15 41.80 -44.30
C ILE A 184 58.80 43.05 -43.46
N LYS A 185 59.56 44.14 -43.60
CA LYS A 185 59.27 45.41 -42.93
C LYS A 185 57.89 45.97 -43.33
N ASN A 186 57.62 46.07 -44.64
CA ASN A 186 56.34 46.55 -45.15
C ASN A 186 55.17 45.66 -44.68
N PHE A 187 55.39 44.34 -44.56
CA PHE A 187 54.39 43.42 -44.05
C PHE A 187 54.11 43.62 -42.55
N VAL A 188 55.13 43.88 -41.73
CA VAL A 188 54.97 44.17 -40.30
C VAL A 188 54.23 45.50 -40.10
N GLU A 189 54.56 46.54 -40.88
CA GLU A 189 53.87 47.84 -40.83
C GLU A 189 52.38 47.71 -41.19
N ALA A 190 52.04 46.97 -42.26
CA ALA A 190 50.66 46.69 -42.63
C ALA A 190 49.87 45.89 -41.56
N LEU A 191 50.54 44.98 -40.85
CA LEU A 191 49.93 44.25 -39.73
C LEU A 191 49.68 45.17 -38.53
N GLN A 192 50.56 46.13 -38.28
CA GLN A 192 50.41 47.10 -37.19
C GLN A 192 49.25 48.08 -37.45
N GLU A 193 49.09 48.58 -38.68
CA GLU A 193 47.93 49.41 -39.04
C GLU A 193 46.60 48.65 -38.87
N LYS A 194 46.56 47.39 -39.31
CA LYS A 194 45.39 46.53 -39.14
C LYS A 194 45.09 46.26 -37.66
N LEU A 195 46.11 46.12 -36.82
CA LEU A 195 45.95 45.95 -35.37
C LEU A 195 45.30 47.20 -34.75
N ASN A 196 45.80 48.39 -35.07
CA ASN A 196 45.29 49.65 -34.54
C ASN A 196 43.81 49.86 -34.90
N TYR A 197 43.41 49.64 -36.15
CA TYR A 197 42.02 49.70 -36.58
C TYR A 197 41.09 48.74 -35.79
N LEU A 198 41.57 47.52 -35.52
CA LEU A 198 40.79 46.54 -34.76
C LEU A 198 40.71 46.87 -33.26
N GLN A 199 41.71 47.57 -32.71
CA GLN A 199 41.69 48.08 -31.33
C GLN A 199 40.65 49.20 -31.17
N GLU A 200 40.63 50.19 -32.08
CA GLU A 200 39.62 51.26 -32.08
C GLU A 200 38.19 50.69 -32.16
N LYS A 201 37.99 49.71 -33.07
CA LYS A 201 36.69 49.04 -33.23
C LYS A 201 36.25 48.28 -31.96
N LYS A 202 37.21 47.75 -31.18
CA LYS A 202 36.92 47.08 -29.92
C LYS A 202 36.45 48.06 -28.84
N GLU A 203 37.09 49.23 -28.75
CA GLU A 203 36.68 50.28 -27.81
C GLU A 203 35.29 50.81 -28.14
N GLN A 204 34.99 51.00 -29.42
CA GLN A 204 33.65 51.39 -29.88
C GLN A 204 32.56 50.40 -29.41
N TYR A 205 32.77 49.09 -29.61
CA TYR A 205 31.82 48.07 -29.15
C TYR A 205 31.71 47.99 -27.62
N TYR A 206 32.77 48.32 -26.88
CA TYR A 206 32.73 48.34 -25.42
C TYR A 206 31.89 49.50 -24.89
N GLN A 207 32.00 50.69 -25.49
CA GLN A 207 31.15 51.83 -25.13
C GLN A 207 29.68 51.56 -25.47
N GLU A 208 29.39 51.02 -26.66
CA GLU A 208 28.04 50.66 -27.07
C GLU A 208 27.38 49.64 -26.10
N PHE A 209 28.16 48.71 -25.56
CA PHE A 209 27.68 47.77 -24.55
C PHE A 209 27.28 48.47 -23.24
N GLN A 210 28.08 49.41 -22.74
CA GLN A 210 27.80 50.11 -21.48
C GLN A 210 26.52 50.94 -21.59
N ASP A 211 26.36 51.70 -22.66
CA ASP A 211 25.19 52.55 -22.89
C ASP A 211 23.90 51.73 -22.98
N LYS A 212 23.92 50.62 -23.72
CA LYS A 212 22.73 49.77 -23.93
C LYS A 212 22.38 48.91 -22.71
N TYR A 213 23.33 48.62 -21.82
CA TYR A 213 23.12 47.71 -20.70
C TYR A 213 22.09 48.22 -19.69
N GLU A 214 22.21 49.48 -19.24
CA GLU A 214 21.29 50.03 -18.24
C GLU A 214 19.88 50.25 -18.80
N VAL A 215 19.76 50.62 -20.08
CA VAL A 215 18.47 50.74 -20.77
C VAL A 215 17.74 49.40 -20.83
N LEU A 216 18.41 48.34 -21.31
CA LEU A 216 17.83 46.99 -21.41
C LEU A 216 17.41 46.43 -20.05
N LYS A 217 18.17 46.76 -18.99
CA LYS A 217 17.88 46.33 -17.61
C LYS A 217 16.65 47.04 -17.03
N HIS A 218 16.46 48.32 -17.34
CA HIS A 218 15.25 49.06 -16.97
C HIS A 218 14.02 48.51 -17.70
N GLU A 219 14.09 48.36 -19.02
CA GLU A 219 13.01 47.79 -19.86
C GLU A 219 12.58 46.39 -19.37
N TYR A 220 13.55 45.55 -19.03
CA TYR A 220 13.29 44.21 -18.49
C TYR A 220 12.44 44.26 -17.21
N LYS A 221 12.75 45.18 -16.28
CA LYS A 221 12.00 45.32 -15.02
C LYS A 221 10.55 45.74 -15.25
N VAL A 222 10.33 46.73 -16.12
CA VAL A 222 9.00 47.26 -16.44
C VAL A 222 8.14 46.19 -17.11
N GLN A 223 8.66 45.55 -18.16
CA GLN A 223 7.93 44.49 -18.89
C GLN A 223 7.60 43.30 -17.98
N ARG A 224 8.52 42.91 -17.09
CA ARG A 224 8.28 41.85 -16.09
C ARG A 224 7.12 42.18 -15.16
N GLN A 225 6.93 43.44 -14.78
CA GLN A 225 5.81 43.86 -13.93
C GLN A 225 4.50 43.87 -14.72
N ASN A 226 4.50 44.37 -15.95
CA ASN A 226 3.33 44.38 -16.83
C ASN A 226 2.81 42.97 -17.11
N ILE A 227 3.71 42.02 -17.42
CA ILE A 227 3.34 40.59 -17.60
C ILE A 227 2.66 40.05 -16.34
N LYS A 228 3.17 40.34 -15.14
CA LYS A 228 2.53 39.87 -13.90
C LYS A 228 1.13 40.47 -13.70
N LEU A 229 0.95 41.75 -14.06
CA LEU A 229 -0.30 42.48 -13.86
C LEU A 229 -1.40 41.97 -14.81
N ASP A 230 -1.08 41.80 -16.10
CA ASP A 230 -2.00 41.23 -17.10
C ASP A 230 -2.52 39.84 -16.69
N TYR A 231 -1.63 38.93 -16.27
CA TYR A 231 -2.05 37.60 -15.81
C TYR A 231 -2.91 37.66 -14.54
N LYS A 232 -2.66 38.61 -13.64
CA LYS A 232 -3.48 38.80 -12.44
C LYS A 232 -4.89 39.26 -12.81
N GLN A 233 -5.03 40.17 -13.77
CA GLN A 233 -6.34 40.61 -14.28
C GLN A 233 -7.13 39.46 -14.91
N ARG A 234 -6.48 38.64 -15.75
CA ARG A 234 -7.11 37.47 -16.38
C ARG A 234 -7.61 36.43 -15.38
N ILE A 235 -6.84 36.18 -14.31
CA ILE A 235 -7.26 35.26 -13.24
C ILE A 235 -8.49 35.80 -12.52
N LEU A 236 -8.50 37.10 -12.21
CA LEU A 236 -9.60 37.75 -11.49
C LEU A 236 -10.89 37.80 -12.33
N GLN A 237 -10.78 38.02 -13.64
CA GLN A 237 -11.90 37.95 -14.57
C GLN A 237 -12.51 36.54 -14.62
N ALA A 238 -11.68 35.49 -14.73
CA ALA A 238 -12.15 34.11 -14.72
C ALA A 238 -12.86 33.72 -13.41
N GLU A 239 -12.42 34.27 -12.27
CA GLU A 239 -13.06 34.07 -10.97
C GLU A 239 -14.43 34.77 -10.88
N TYR A 240 -14.53 35.99 -11.42
CA TYR A 240 -15.79 36.73 -11.49
C TYR A 240 -16.85 36.00 -12.33
N GLU A 241 -16.48 35.57 -13.55
CA GLU A 241 -17.38 34.84 -14.47
C GLU A 241 -17.92 33.54 -13.84
N TYR A 242 -17.08 32.79 -13.12
CA TYR A 242 -17.46 31.59 -12.38
C TYR A 242 -18.51 31.89 -11.30
N ASN A 243 -18.26 32.91 -10.47
CA ASN A 243 -19.13 33.23 -9.33
C ASN A 243 -20.51 33.74 -9.77
N GLN A 244 -20.55 34.57 -10.82
CA GLN A 244 -21.80 35.14 -11.34
C GLN A 244 -22.73 34.06 -11.89
N LYS A 245 -22.21 33.16 -12.73
CA LYS A 245 -22.98 32.10 -13.37
C LYS A 245 -23.63 31.13 -12.37
N TYR A 246 -22.95 30.87 -11.25
CA TYR A 246 -23.50 30.05 -10.17
C TYR A 246 -24.66 30.73 -9.44
N ALA A 247 -24.50 32.02 -9.10
CA ALA A 247 -25.50 32.80 -8.37
C ALA A 247 -26.82 32.90 -9.14
N GLU A 248 -26.77 33.26 -10.44
CA GLU A 248 -27.95 33.41 -11.30
C GLU A 248 -28.75 32.10 -11.44
N ASN A 249 -28.07 30.98 -11.61
CA ASN A 249 -28.73 29.68 -11.76
C ASN A 249 -29.37 29.19 -10.46
N LYS A 250 -28.77 29.51 -9.30
CA LYS A 250 -29.35 29.22 -7.99
C LYS A 250 -30.65 29.98 -7.76
N GLU A 251 -30.70 31.26 -8.13
CA GLU A 251 -31.88 32.11 -8.00
C GLU A 251 -33.05 31.62 -8.87
N LYS A 252 -32.79 31.25 -10.14
CA LYS A 252 -33.79 30.65 -11.04
C LYS A 252 -34.43 29.37 -10.47
N ILE A 253 -33.66 28.57 -9.73
CA ILE A 253 -34.18 27.34 -9.08
C ILE A 253 -35.07 27.68 -7.88
N LEU A 254 -34.72 28.71 -7.10
CA LEU A 254 -35.52 29.17 -5.95
C LEU A 254 -36.88 29.72 -6.40
N LEU A 255 -36.94 30.53 -7.46
CA LEU A 255 -38.20 31.02 -8.03
C LEU A 255 -39.10 29.88 -8.50
N LYS A 256 -38.54 28.87 -9.19
CA LYS A 256 -39.30 27.67 -9.60
C LYS A 256 -39.86 26.91 -8.40
N LYS A 257 -39.13 26.85 -7.28
CA LYS A 257 -39.57 26.23 -6.03
C LYS A 257 -40.88 26.85 -5.53
N GLU A 258 -40.92 28.17 -5.47
CA GLU A 258 -42.06 28.92 -4.94
C GLU A 258 -43.32 28.68 -5.79
N ILE A 259 -43.18 28.76 -7.11
CA ILE A 259 -44.27 28.50 -8.07
C ILE A 259 -44.84 27.08 -7.90
N PHE A 260 -43.98 26.07 -7.78
CA PHE A 260 -44.41 24.68 -7.59
C PHE A 260 -45.18 24.46 -6.27
N TYR A 261 -44.72 25.06 -5.17
CA TYR A 261 -45.40 24.90 -3.87
C TYR A 261 -46.73 25.64 -3.81
N LYS A 262 -46.87 26.78 -4.49
CA LYS A 262 -48.13 27.53 -4.62
C LYS A 262 -49.19 26.67 -5.32
N SER A 263 -48.87 26.14 -6.50
CA SER A 263 -49.78 25.28 -7.29
C SER A 263 -50.27 24.03 -6.54
N ILE A 264 -49.40 23.40 -5.72
CA ILE A 264 -49.77 22.25 -4.88
C ILE A 264 -50.76 22.64 -3.77
N ASN A 265 -50.61 23.85 -3.23
CA ASN A 265 -51.49 24.34 -2.18
C ASN A 265 -52.89 24.64 -2.75
N ASP A 266 -52.95 25.21 -3.96
CA ASP A 266 -54.20 25.55 -4.65
C ASP A 266 -55.06 24.30 -4.95
N HIS A 267 -54.43 23.16 -5.29
CA HIS A 267 -55.13 21.90 -5.64
C HIS A 267 -55.25 20.89 -4.49
N LYS A 268 -54.90 21.29 -3.26
CA LYS A 268 -54.69 20.41 -2.10
C LYS A 268 -55.87 19.48 -1.77
N ASN A 269 -57.10 19.98 -1.89
CA ASN A 269 -58.30 19.25 -1.47
C ASN A 269 -58.75 18.20 -2.49
N GLN A 270 -58.65 18.49 -3.79
CA GLN A 270 -58.92 17.52 -4.86
C GLN A 270 -57.96 16.32 -4.78
N ILE A 271 -56.69 16.61 -4.47
CA ILE A 271 -55.65 15.60 -4.33
C ILE A 271 -55.90 14.71 -3.09
N LYS A 272 -56.35 15.26 -1.95
CA LYS A 272 -56.64 14.46 -0.75
C LYS A 272 -57.80 13.47 -0.93
N ASN A 273 -58.81 13.82 -1.72
CA ASN A 273 -59.98 12.95 -1.94
C ASN A 273 -59.62 11.72 -2.79
N GLN A 274 -58.78 11.87 -3.81
CA GLN A 274 -58.30 10.73 -4.60
C GLN A 274 -57.31 9.85 -3.82
N GLU A 275 -56.55 10.40 -2.88
CA GLU A 275 -55.69 9.66 -1.95
C GLU A 275 -56.49 8.70 -1.06
N LYS A 276 -57.62 9.15 -0.51
CA LYS A 276 -58.47 8.34 0.37
C LYS A 276 -59.05 7.13 -0.37
N ASN A 277 -59.51 7.31 -1.61
CA ASN A 277 -60.09 6.23 -2.42
C ASN A 277 -59.05 5.17 -2.81
N ASN A 278 -57.83 5.58 -3.16
CA ASN A 278 -56.74 4.67 -3.53
C ASN A 278 -56.20 3.85 -2.34
N ILE A 279 -56.19 4.43 -1.13
CA ILE A 279 -55.76 3.70 0.08
C ILE A 279 -56.75 2.57 0.40
N LEU A 280 -58.05 2.85 0.34
CA LEU A 280 -59.10 1.88 0.63
C LEU A 280 -59.08 0.70 -0.36
N SER A 281 -58.87 0.97 -1.65
CA SER A 281 -58.78 -0.09 -2.67
C SER A 281 -57.54 -0.98 -2.47
N VAL A 282 -56.41 -0.42 -2.06
CA VAL A 282 -55.18 -1.18 -1.78
C VAL A 282 -55.31 -2.02 -0.51
N GLU A 283 -55.96 -1.52 0.54
CA GLU A 283 -56.20 -2.30 1.78
C GLU A 283 -57.08 -3.51 1.52
N ASN A 284 -58.17 -3.36 0.75
CA ASN A 284 -59.06 -4.46 0.39
C ASN A 284 -58.34 -5.52 -0.47
N ALA A 285 -57.55 -5.09 -1.46
CA ALA A 285 -56.79 -5.99 -2.31
C ALA A 285 -55.72 -6.78 -1.51
N LYS A 286 -55.05 -6.11 -0.56
CA LYS A 286 -54.06 -6.74 0.32
C LYS A 286 -54.69 -7.78 1.25
N LYS A 287 -55.88 -7.51 1.80
CA LYS A 287 -56.61 -8.46 2.66
C LYS A 287 -57.01 -9.73 1.91
N LEU A 288 -57.51 -9.58 0.67
CA LEU A 288 -57.86 -10.70 -0.20
C LEU A 288 -56.64 -11.51 -0.66
N ALA A 289 -55.53 -10.83 -0.98
CA ALA A 289 -54.26 -11.49 -1.28
C ALA A 289 -53.71 -12.27 -0.09
N GLN A 290 -53.82 -11.73 1.13
CA GLN A 290 -53.34 -12.40 2.35
C GLN A 290 -54.10 -13.70 2.62
N GLN A 291 -55.43 -13.71 2.48
CA GLN A 291 -56.24 -14.93 2.61
C GLN A 291 -55.79 -16.03 1.64
N LYS A 292 -55.53 -15.68 0.37
CA LYS A 292 -55.00 -16.63 -0.64
C LYS A 292 -53.55 -17.08 -0.35
N ILE A 293 -52.74 -16.25 0.28
CA ILE A 293 -51.39 -16.63 0.70
C ILE A 293 -51.44 -17.62 1.86
N ASP A 294 -52.36 -17.43 2.80
CA ASP A 294 -52.52 -18.33 3.95
C ASP A 294 -53.00 -19.72 3.50
N THR A 295 -53.90 -19.81 2.51
CA THR A 295 -54.27 -21.10 1.90
C THR A 295 -53.08 -21.76 1.20
N LEU A 296 -52.30 -21.03 0.39
CA LEU A 296 -51.08 -21.55 -0.24
C LEU A 296 -50.02 -22.01 0.77
N LYS A 297 -49.93 -21.35 1.93
CA LYS A 297 -49.02 -21.74 3.00
C LYS A 297 -49.45 -23.05 3.64
N SER A 298 -50.76 -23.24 3.87
CA SER A 298 -51.32 -24.51 4.34
C SER A 298 -51.10 -25.64 3.32
N GLU A 299 -51.27 -25.38 2.02
CA GLU A 299 -50.93 -26.34 0.95
C GLU A 299 -49.45 -26.73 0.98
N TYR A 300 -48.54 -25.75 1.10
CA TYR A 300 -47.11 -26.00 1.21
C TYR A 300 -46.76 -26.84 2.44
N GLN A 301 -47.38 -26.56 3.60
CA GLN A 301 -47.20 -27.35 4.81
C GLN A 301 -47.71 -28.79 4.63
N ASN A 302 -48.85 -28.98 3.98
CA ASN A 302 -49.39 -30.31 3.65
C ASN A 302 -48.48 -31.09 2.69
N GLN A 303 -47.77 -30.44 1.77
CA GLN A 303 -46.77 -31.12 0.94
C GLN A 303 -45.53 -31.52 1.76
N LEU A 304 -45.14 -30.72 2.76
CA LEU A 304 -44.02 -31.05 3.64
C LEU A 304 -44.31 -32.23 4.59
N THR A 305 -45.57 -32.47 4.99
CA THR A 305 -45.92 -33.66 5.78
C THR A 305 -45.81 -34.94 4.95
N LYS A 306 -46.15 -34.89 3.65
CA LYS A 306 -45.99 -35.98 2.67
C LYS A 306 -44.55 -36.18 2.17
N ILE A 307 -43.56 -35.49 2.75
CA ILE A 307 -42.19 -35.52 2.21
C ILE A 307 -41.55 -36.91 2.21
N ASN A 308 -41.87 -37.76 3.19
CA ASN A 308 -41.29 -39.09 3.27
C ASN A 308 -41.81 -40.01 2.15
N SER A 309 -43.09 -39.89 1.75
CA SER A 309 -43.62 -40.65 0.60
C SER A 309 -43.02 -40.15 -0.71
N LEU A 310 -42.89 -38.83 -0.89
CA LEU A 310 -42.27 -38.25 -2.07
C LEU A 310 -40.78 -38.65 -2.24
N VAL A 311 -40.05 -38.80 -1.13
CA VAL A 311 -38.68 -39.33 -1.13
C VAL A 311 -38.67 -40.80 -1.57
N LYS A 312 -39.67 -41.60 -1.15
CA LYS A 312 -39.80 -43.00 -1.57
C LYS A 312 -40.01 -43.09 -3.09
N ASP A 313 -40.95 -42.32 -3.64
CA ASP A 313 -41.24 -42.29 -5.08
C ASP A 313 -40.01 -41.82 -5.89
N SER A 314 -39.30 -40.80 -5.39
CA SER A 314 -38.06 -40.32 -6.03
C SER A 314 -36.97 -41.39 -6.02
N ASN A 315 -36.82 -42.15 -4.94
CA ASN A 315 -35.83 -43.20 -4.84
C ASN A 315 -36.15 -44.37 -5.78
N GLU A 316 -37.42 -44.72 -5.97
CA GLU A 316 -37.82 -45.75 -6.94
C GLU A 316 -37.45 -45.35 -8.38
N LYS A 317 -37.67 -44.07 -8.73
CA LYS A 317 -37.22 -43.50 -10.01
C LYS A 317 -35.69 -43.48 -10.14
N ASP A 318 -34.97 -43.12 -9.07
CA ASP A 318 -33.51 -43.13 -9.06
C ASP A 318 -32.94 -44.54 -9.25
N ILE A 319 -33.54 -45.56 -8.60
CA ILE A 319 -33.14 -46.96 -8.78
C ILE A 319 -33.34 -47.35 -10.25
N LEU A 320 -34.50 -47.10 -10.83
CA LEU A 320 -34.75 -47.38 -12.24
C LEU A 320 -33.72 -46.69 -13.14
N TYR A 321 -33.50 -45.39 -12.96
CA TYR A 321 -32.55 -44.62 -13.76
C TYR A 321 -31.14 -45.20 -13.69
N LEU A 322 -30.61 -45.41 -12.47
CA LEU A 322 -29.27 -45.95 -12.27
C LEU A 322 -29.14 -47.38 -12.81
N THR A 323 -30.16 -48.22 -12.66
CA THR A 323 -30.16 -49.58 -13.22
C THR A 323 -30.13 -49.54 -14.75
N LYS A 324 -30.94 -48.69 -15.40
CA LYS A 324 -30.89 -48.51 -16.86
C LYS A 324 -29.52 -48.06 -17.34
N THR A 325 -28.93 -47.06 -16.67
CA THR A 325 -27.68 -46.44 -17.10
C THR A 325 -26.47 -47.33 -16.85
N ILE A 326 -26.39 -48.03 -15.71
CA ILE A 326 -25.22 -48.85 -15.38
C ILE A 326 -25.27 -50.21 -16.10
N LEU A 327 -26.45 -50.79 -16.29
CA LEU A 327 -26.60 -52.09 -16.95
C LEU A 327 -26.88 -52.00 -18.46
N GLU A 328 -27.01 -50.79 -19.01
CA GLU A 328 -27.31 -50.54 -20.44
C GLU A 328 -28.63 -51.20 -20.90
N LEU A 329 -29.66 -51.16 -20.05
CA LEU A 329 -30.96 -51.78 -20.28
C LEU A 329 -32.06 -50.71 -20.52
N PRO A 330 -32.20 -50.14 -21.74
CA PRO A 330 -33.08 -49.00 -21.98
C PRO A 330 -34.58 -49.29 -21.78
N ASN A 331 -35.01 -50.54 -22.01
CA ASN A 331 -36.42 -50.95 -22.02
C ASN A 331 -37.02 -51.28 -20.63
N LEU A 332 -36.27 -51.11 -19.53
CA LEU A 332 -36.79 -51.31 -18.18
C LEU A 332 -37.90 -50.30 -17.83
N THR A 333 -38.93 -50.72 -17.12
CA THR A 333 -39.95 -49.84 -16.52
C THR A 333 -40.01 -50.09 -15.02
N ILE A 334 -40.66 -49.20 -14.25
CA ILE A 334 -40.83 -49.41 -12.79
C ILE A 334 -41.62 -50.70 -12.53
N GLU A 335 -42.68 -50.92 -13.31
CA GLU A 335 -43.58 -52.08 -13.21
C GLU A 335 -42.86 -53.41 -13.49
N ASN A 336 -41.92 -53.42 -14.43
CA ASN A 336 -41.19 -54.63 -14.83
C ASN A 336 -39.83 -54.78 -14.12
N LEU A 337 -39.47 -53.85 -13.22
CA LEU A 337 -38.17 -53.84 -12.54
C LEU A 337 -38.01 -55.03 -11.59
N SER A 338 -39.07 -55.40 -10.86
CA SER A 338 -39.08 -56.55 -9.95
C SER A 338 -39.01 -57.87 -10.72
N LEU A 339 -39.84 -58.03 -11.76
CA LEU A 339 -39.88 -59.23 -12.61
C LEU A 339 -38.55 -59.45 -13.34
N ASN A 340 -37.95 -58.40 -13.91
CA ASN A 340 -36.65 -58.51 -14.58
C ASN A 340 -35.49 -58.74 -13.60
N SER A 341 -35.61 -58.31 -12.34
CA SER A 341 -34.54 -58.49 -11.35
C SER A 341 -34.27 -59.96 -11.01
N GLU A 342 -35.26 -60.83 -11.19
CA GLU A 342 -35.12 -62.28 -11.00
C GLU A 342 -34.32 -62.93 -12.15
N ALA A 343 -34.49 -62.42 -13.37
CA ALA A 343 -33.80 -62.84 -14.59
C ALA A 343 -32.37 -62.28 -14.76
N PHE A 344 -31.92 -61.40 -13.86
CA PHE A 344 -30.57 -60.83 -13.90
C PHE A 344 -29.49 -61.90 -13.69
N ASN A 345 -28.41 -61.79 -14.46
CA ASN A 345 -27.20 -62.60 -14.26
C ASN A 345 -26.50 -62.22 -12.94
N LYS A 346 -25.50 -63.01 -12.54
CA LYS A 346 -24.82 -62.83 -11.24
C LYS A 346 -24.23 -61.42 -11.04
N GLU A 347 -23.64 -60.82 -12.08
CA GLU A 347 -23.03 -59.48 -12.02
C GLU A 347 -24.09 -58.36 -12.02
N GLN A 348 -25.16 -58.54 -12.78
CA GLN A 348 -26.33 -57.65 -12.79
C GLN A 348 -27.04 -57.64 -11.43
N LYS A 349 -27.18 -58.81 -10.77
CA LYS A 349 -27.74 -58.92 -9.40
C LYS A 349 -26.90 -58.16 -8.37
N ILE A 350 -25.57 -58.34 -8.39
CA ILE A 350 -24.64 -57.59 -7.51
C ILE A 350 -24.78 -56.09 -7.73
N THR A 351 -24.84 -55.67 -9.00
CA THR A 351 -24.97 -54.25 -9.36
C THR A 351 -26.31 -53.66 -8.89
N PHE A 352 -27.42 -54.38 -9.09
CA PHE A 352 -28.74 -53.97 -8.63
C PHE A 352 -28.82 -53.84 -7.10
N GLU A 353 -28.22 -54.78 -6.35
CA GLU A 353 -28.17 -54.74 -4.89
C GLU A 353 -27.38 -53.52 -4.39
N VAL A 354 -26.22 -53.23 -5.01
CA VAL A 354 -25.42 -52.04 -4.71
C VAL A 354 -26.22 -50.77 -4.93
N ILE A 355 -26.91 -50.63 -6.06
CA ILE A 355 -27.75 -49.47 -6.39
C ILE A 355 -28.85 -49.31 -5.31
N SER A 356 -29.61 -50.37 -5.03
CA SER A 356 -30.69 -50.37 -4.05
C SER A 356 -30.20 -49.93 -2.66
N LYS A 357 -29.07 -50.49 -2.21
CA LYS A 357 -28.46 -50.16 -0.91
C LYS A 357 -27.99 -48.71 -0.83
N LYS A 358 -27.39 -48.18 -1.90
CA LYS A 358 -26.87 -46.80 -1.93
C LYS A 358 -27.97 -45.77 -2.01
N VAL A 359 -28.99 -46.00 -2.84
CA VAL A 359 -30.16 -45.10 -2.97
C VAL A 359 -30.96 -45.07 -1.66
N LYS A 360 -31.18 -46.21 -1.00
CA LYS A 360 -31.90 -46.31 0.29
C LYS A 360 -31.06 -45.88 1.50
N GLY A 361 -29.80 -45.51 1.31
CA GLY A 361 -28.91 -45.10 2.40
C GLY A 361 -29.30 -43.76 3.04
N HIS A 362 -29.05 -43.61 4.35
CA HIS A 362 -29.38 -42.41 5.13
C HIS A 362 -28.84 -41.10 4.53
N VAL A 363 -27.63 -41.13 3.97
CA VAL A 363 -27.00 -39.94 3.38
C VAL A 363 -27.77 -39.47 2.14
N ASN A 364 -28.14 -40.39 1.25
CA ASN A 364 -28.93 -40.06 0.05
C ASN A 364 -30.33 -39.55 0.44
N LEU A 365 -31.00 -40.24 1.37
CA LEU A 365 -32.31 -39.83 1.89
C LEU A 365 -32.30 -38.39 2.43
N TRP A 366 -31.25 -38.00 3.14
CA TRP A 366 -31.10 -36.65 3.66
C TRP A 366 -30.99 -35.61 2.52
N TYR A 367 -30.19 -35.89 1.49
CA TYR A 367 -30.06 -35.01 0.32
C TYR A 367 -31.36 -34.91 -0.47
N THR A 368 -32.00 -36.03 -0.80
CA THR A 368 -33.27 -36.07 -1.53
C THR A 368 -34.35 -35.27 -0.79
N LYS A 369 -34.44 -35.43 0.54
CA LYS A 369 -35.36 -34.63 1.37
C LYS A 369 -35.08 -33.13 1.29
N LYS A 370 -33.80 -32.72 1.29
CA LYS A 370 -33.40 -31.31 1.17
C LYS A 370 -33.74 -30.74 -0.22
N ILE A 371 -33.49 -31.50 -1.28
CA ILE A 371 -33.79 -31.14 -2.67
C ILE A 371 -35.29 -30.92 -2.86
N ILE A 372 -36.13 -31.85 -2.37
CA ILE A 372 -37.59 -31.75 -2.44
C ILE A 372 -38.11 -30.53 -1.67
N LYS A 373 -37.54 -30.24 -0.48
CA LYS A 373 -37.88 -29.00 0.27
C LYS A 373 -37.60 -27.74 -0.55
N HIS A 374 -36.47 -27.68 -1.25
CA HIS A 374 -36.15 -26.54 -2.11
C HIS A 374 -37.11 -26.40 -3.29
N PHE A 375 -37.50 -27.53 -3.92
CA PHE A 375 -38.48 -27.54 -5.00
C PHE A 375 -39.83 -26.95 -4.58
N TYR A 376 -40.45 -27.49 -3.53
CA TYR A 376 -41.75 -27.00 -3.05
C TYR A 376 -41.68 -25.59 -2.48
N LYS A 377 -40.56 -25.21 -1.83
CA LYS A 377 -40.34 -23.82 -1.41
C LYS A 377 -40.28 -22.89 -2.62
N GLY A 378 -39.63 -23.32 -3.70
CA GLY A 378 -39.60 -22.59 -4.96
C GLY A 378 -40.98 -22.41 -5.58
N GLN A 379 -41.79 -23.47 -5.63
CA GLN A 379 -43.17 -23.41 -6.11
C GLN A 379 -44.05 -22.46 -5.27
N PHE A 380 -43.97 -22.58 -3.95
CA PHE A 380 -44.70 -21.71 -3.03
C PHE A 380 -44.33 -20.24 -3.24
N LEU A 381 -43.04 -19.92 -3.34
CA LEU A 381 -42.57 -18.55 -3.54
C LEU A 381 -42.99 -17.96 -4.88
N VAL A 382 -42.98 -18.74 -5.97
CA VAL A 382 -43.48 -18.28 -7.28
C VAL A 382 -44.98 -17.98 -7.22
N LYS A 383 -45.80 -18.92 -6.70
CA LYS A 383 -47.26 -18.70 -6.58
C LYS A 383 -47.59 -17.51 -5.67
N LYS A 384 -46.89 -17.40 -4.53
CA LYS A 384 -47.01 -16.25 -3.61
C LYS A 384 -46.62 -14.95 -4.32
N GLY A 385 -45.53 -14.97 -5.07
CA GLY A 385 -45.02 -13.83 -5.79
C GLY A 385 -45.95 -13.38 -6.91
N GLU A 386 -46.60 -14.31 -7.62
CA GLU A 386 -47.61 -14.02 -8.65
C GLU A 386 -48.85 -13.32 -8.10
N LEU A 387 -49.29 -13.66 -6.89
CA LEU A 387 -50.37 -12.95 -6.19
C LEU A 387 -49.94 -11.55 -5.73
N LEU A 388 -48.67 -11.41 -5.34
CA LEU A 388 -48.14 -10.19 -4.76
C LEU A 388 -47.59 -9.20 -5.78
N LYS A 389 -47.20 -9.62 -7.00
CA LYS A 389 -46.53 -8.78 -8.00
C LYS A 389 -47.36 -7.57 -8.42
N SER A 390 -48.69 -7.72 -8.44
CA SER A 390 -49.63 -6.64 -8.75
C SER A 390 -49.82 -5.63 -7.62
N HIS A 391 -49.25 -5.88 -6.44
CA HIS A 391 -49.47 -5.07 -5.23
C HIS A 391 -48.18 -4.62 -4.53
N THR A 392 -47.10 -5.40 -4.64
CA THR A 392 -45.85 -5.21 -3.87
C THR A 392 -44.62 -5.69 -4.66
N TYR A 393 -43.49 -5.00 -4.50
CA TYR A 393 -42.25 -5.37 -5.18
C TYR A 393 -41.66 -6.66 -4.62
N ASN A 394 -42.01 -7.01 -3.38
CA ASN A 394 -41.74 -8.33 -2.83
C ASN A 394 -42.33 -9.47 -3.66
N GLY A 395 -43.40 -9.25 -4.42
CA GLY A 395 -43.93 -10.26 -5.34
C GLY A 395 -42.93 -10.64 -6.43
N TYR A 396 -42.35 -9.65 -7.13
CA TYR A 396 -41.29 -9.88 -8.12
C TYR A 396 -40.07 -10.59 -7.53
N PHE A 397 -39.66 -10.18 -6.32
CA PHE A 397 -38.52 -10.82 -5.65
C PHE A 397 -38.82 -12.26 -5.24
N ASP A 398 -40.03 -12.54 -4.76
CA ASP A 398 -40.45 -13.89 -4.38
C ASP A 398 -40.49 -14.81 -5.62
N ILE A 399 -40.85 -14.29 -6.80
CA ILE A 399 -40.77 -15.03 -8.09
C ILE A 399 -39.31 -15.40 -8.40
N GLU A 400 -38.40 -14.42 -8.43
CA GLU A 400 -36.97 -14.68 -8.71
C GLU A 400 -36.33 -15.59 -7.67
N ALA A 401 -36.64 -15.39 -6.39
CA ALA A 401 -36.17 -16.25 -5.32
C ALA A 401 -36.74 -17.68 -5.42
N GLY A 402 -37.99 -17.79 -5.86
CA GLY A 402 -38.65 -19.07 -6.12
C GLY A 402 -38.00 -19.81 -7.29
N ASN A 403 -37.70 -19.11 -8.39
CA ASN A 403 -36.98 -19.63 -9.55
C ASN A 403 -35.57 -20.08 -9.17
N ALA A 404 -34.83 -19.28 -8.40
CA ALA A 404 -33.51 -19.66 -7.87
C ALA A 404 -33.58 -20.94 -7.01
N HIS A 405 -34.62 -21.10 -6.18
CA HIS A 405 -34.85 -22.32 -5.41
C HIS A 405 -35.18 -23.54 -6.28
N LYS A 406 -35.94 -23.36 -7.36
CA LYS A 406 -36.20 -24.42 -8.34
C LYS A 406 -34.92 -24.84 -9.05
N THR A 407 -34.12 -23.88 -9.55
CA THR A 407 -32.82 -24.20 -10.19
C THR A 407 -31.89 -24.91 -9.21
N LEU A 408 -31.74 -24.43 -7.97
CA LEU A 408 -30.92 -25.10 -6.96
C LEU A 408 -31.38 -26.54 -6.71
N SER A 409 -32.69 -26.81 -6.73
CA SER A 409 -33.22 -28.16 -6.56
C SER A 409 -32.81 -29.06 -7.73
N VAL A 410 -32.88 -28.57 -8.97
CA VAL A 410 -32.45 -29.28 -10.18
C VAL A 410 -30.95 -29.53 -10.15
N ASP A 411 -30.13 -28.49 -9.94
CA ASP A 411 -28.67 -28.57 -9.92
C ASP A 411 -28.20 -29.57 -8.84
N LEU A 412 -28.68 -29.42 -7.60
CA LEU A 412 -28.35 -30.36 -6.51
C LEU A 412 -28.79 -31.79 -6.81
N ASN A 413 -29.90 -31.99 -7.53
CA ASN A 413 -30.35 -33.32 -7.91
C ASN A 413 -29.45 -33.94 -8.98
N GLN A 414 -29.04 -33.14 -9.97
CA GLN A 414 -28.10 -33.57 -11.02
C GLN A 414 -26.75 -33.95 -10.41
N THR A 415 -26.16 -33.08 -9.59
CA THR A 415 -24.90 -33.36 -8.88
C THR A 415 -25.04 -34.58 -7.97
N ARG A 416 -26.16 -34.70 -7.23
CA ARG A 416 -26.42 -35.89 -6.41
C ARG A 416 -26.43 -37.16 -7.26
N LEU A 417 -27.16 -37.17 -8.37
CA LEU A 417 -27.29 -38.34 -9.25
C LEU A 417 -25.97 -38.69 -9.94
N GLU A 418 -25.20 -37.72 -10.41
CA GLU A 418 -23.89 -37.92 -11.02
C GLU A 418 -22.93 -38.63 -10.06
N PHE A 419 -22.77 -38.10 -8.85
CA PHE A 419 -21.88 -38.72 -7.86
C PHE A 419 -22.45 -40.04 -7.31
N LEU A 420 -23.77 -40.22 -7.28
CA LEU A 420 -24.39 -41.49 -6.89
C LEU A 420 -24.18 -42.56 -7.98
N LEU A 421 -24.24 -42.18 -9.25
CA LEU A 421 -23.91 -43.04 -10.39
C LEU A 421 -22.44 -43.49 -10.30
N GLU A 422 -21.50 -42.57 -10.13
CA GLU A 422 -20.07 -42.87 -9.98
C GLU A 422 -19.81 -43.76 -8.75
N GLU A 423 -20.49 -43.50 -7.62
CA GLU A 423 -20.37 -44.31 -6.40
C GLU A 423 -20.90 -45.74 -6.62
N CYS A 424 -22.05 -45.88 -7.26
CA CYS A 424 -22.67 -47.16 -7.58
C CYS A 424 -21.82 -47.96 -8.57
N GLN A 425 -21.33 -47.34 -9.65
CA GLN A 425 -20.44 -47.98 -10.63
C GLN A 425 -19.15 -48.48 -9.95
N ALA A 426 -18.43 -47.61 -9.24
CA ALA A 426 -17.17 -47.97 -8.59
C ALA A 426 -17.36 -49.05 -7.50
N THR A 427 -18.50 -49.04 -6.80
CA THR A 427 -18.81 -50.07 -5.78
C THR A 427 -19.23 -51.38 -6.43
N ALA A 428 -20.05 -51.35 -7.49
CA ALA A 428 -20.46 -52.54 -8.22
C ALA A 428 -19.27 -53.23 -8.88
N THR A 429 -18.40 -52.50 -9.59
CA THR A 429 -17.17 -53.06 -10.16
C THR A 429 -16.27 -53.67 -9.08
N LYS A 430 -16.17 -53.04 -7.91
CA LYS A 430 -15.41 -53.59 -6.78
C LYS A 430 -15.95 -54.92 -6.28
N GLU A 431 -17.28 -55.05 -6.13
CA GLU A 431 -17.91 -56.28 -5.64
C GLU A 431 -17.91 -57.38 -6.73
N ILE A 432 -18.08 -57.04 -8.01
CA ILE A 432 -17.91 -57.97 -9.13
C ILE A 432 -16.47 -58.51 -9.18
N MET A 433 -15.46 -57.64 -9.09
CA MET A 433 -14.05 -58.06 -9.07
C MET A 433 -13.73 -58.98 -7.88
N LYS A 434 -14.37 -58.78 -6.73
CA LYS A 434 -14.23 -59.68 -5.58
C LYS A 434 -14.92 -61.03 -5.85
N ALA A 435 -16.14 -61.01 -6.39
CA ALA A 435 -16.89 -62.21 -6.73
C ALA A 435 -16.17 -63.08 -7.76
N ASN A 436 -15.37 -62.46 -8.65
CA ASN A 436 -14.56 -63.13 -9.67
C ASN A 436 -13.09 -63.33 -9.25
N ASN A 437 -12.71 -63.08 -7.98
CA ASN A 437 -11.33 -63.20 -7.46
C ASN A 437 -10.23 -62.38 -8.19
N LEU A 438 -10.60 -61.38 -8.99
CA LEU A 438 -9.68 -60.57 -9.81
C LEU A 438 -8.86 -59.54 -9.01
N VAL A 439 -9.26 -59.25 -7.76
CA VAL A 439 -8.62 -58.23 -6.92
C VAL A 439 -7.17 -58.58 -6.57
N VAL A 440 -6.87 -59.86 -6.33
CA VAL A 440 -5.52 -60.31 -5.98
C VAL A 440 -4.58 -60.16 -7.17
N ALA A 441 -5.01 -60.63 -8.35
CA ALA A 441 -4.26 -60.52 -9.59
C ALA A 441 -3.96 -59.06 -9.96
N GLN A 442 -4.94 -58.16 -9.87
CA GLN A 442 -4.75 -56.73 -10.15
C GLN A 442 -3.81 -56.03 -9.16
N LYS A 443 -3.83 -56.42 -7.87
CA LYS A 443 -2.87 -55.90 -6.87
C LYS A 443 -1.45 -56.37 -7.15
N GLN A 444 -1.28 -57.60 -7.64
CA GLN A 444 0.03 -58.13 -8.01
C GLN A 444 0.60 -57.42 -9.24
N LYS A 445 -0.20 -57.27 -10.31
CA LYS A 445 0.15 -56.46 -11.50
C LYS A 445 0.59 -55.04 -11.13
N LEU A 446 -0.12 -54.40 -10.20
CA LEU A 446 0.23 -53.07 -9.70
C LEU A 446 1.60 -53.03 -9.00
N LYS A 447 1.89 -54.01 -8.13
CA LYS A 447 3.18 -54.09 -7.43
C LYS A 447 4.34 -54.31 -8.39
N GLU A 448 4.16 -55.16 -9.39
CA GLU A 448 5.16 -55.44 -10.42
C GLU A 448 5.44 -54.22 -11.29
N ALA A 449 4.41 -53.53 -11.77
CA ALA A 449 4.57 -52.30 -12.57
C ALA A 449 5.30 -51.18 -11.79
N ILE A 450 4.98 -50.99 -10.50
CA ILE A 450 5.69 -50.02 -9.65
C ILE A 450 7.15 -50.44 -9.43
N LYS A 451 7.44 -51.74 -9.33
CA LYS A 451 8.81 -52.28 -9.21
C LYS A 451 9.61 -51.97 -10.48
N VAL A 452 9.03 -52.13 -11.66
CA VAL A 452 9.64 -51.77 -12.95
C VAL A 452 9.95 -50.27 -13.01
N ALA A 453 8.97 -49.40 -12.71
CA ALA A 453 9.19 -47.95 -12.70
C ALA A 453 10.31 -47.53 -11.71
N LYS A 454 10.38 -48.18 -10.54
CA LYS A 454 11.44 -47.94 -9.55
C LYS A 454 12.81 -48.38 -10.05
N ASN A 455 12.88 -49.48 -10.80
CA ASN A 455 14.13 -49.94 -11.42
C ASN A 455 14.58 -48.97 -12.53
N ASN A 456 13.67 -48.50 -13.39
CA ASN A 456 13.97 -47.50 -14.42
C ASN A 456 14.51 -46.21 -13.81
N TYR A 457 13.91 -45.73 -12.71
CA TYR A 457 14.42 -44.59 -11.96
C TYR A 457 15.83 -44.82 -11.40
N LYS A 458 16.10 -46.00 -10.84
CA LYS A 458 17.45 -46.35 -10.35
C LYS A 458 18.48 -46.38 -11.48
N ASN A 459 18.11 -46.91 -12.65
CA ASN A 459 18.99 -46.94 -13.82
C ASN A 459 19.26 -45.53 -14.35
N ALA A 460 18.23 -44.70 -14.49
CA ALA A 460 18.39 -43.28 -14.85
C ALA A 460 19.32 -42.53 -13.88
N LEU A 461 19.22 -42.78 -12.57
CA LEU A 461 20.15 -42.20 -11.59
C LEU A 461 21.59 -42.69 -11.75
N LYS A 462 21.79 -43.96 -12.11
CA LYS A 462 23.12 -44.50 -12.41
C LYS A 462 23.71 -43.83 -13.65
N ASP A 463 22.93 -43.67 -14.71
CA ASP A 463 23.36 -43.02 -15.95
C ASP A 463 23.68 -41.53 -15.75
N ILE A 464 22.82 -40.81 -15.02
CA ILE A 464 23.06 -39.41 -14.66
C ILE A 464 24.33 -39.27 -13.81
N LYS A 465 24.60 -40.22 -12.91
CA LYS A 465 25.85 -40.26 -12.12
C LYS A 465 27.07 -40.58 -13.01
N ALA A 466 26.94 -41.51 -13.95
CA ALA A 466 27.98 -41.87 -14.91
C ALA A 466 28.37 -40.66 -15.80
N LYS A 467 27.38 -39.90 -16.29
CA LYS A 467 27.59 -38.65 -17.05
C LYS A 467 28.31 -37.57 -16.26
N LEU A 468 28.12 -37.53 -14.93
CA LEU A 468 28.86 -36.61 -14.06
C LEU A 468 30.31 -37.08 -13.88
N SER A 469 30.55 -38.38 -13.67
CA SER A 469 31.91 -38.93 -13.52
C SER A 469 32.75 -38.80 -14.79
N SER A 470 32.12 -38.88 -15.98
CA SER A 470 32.79 -38.66 -17.26
C SER A 470 32.96 -37.17 -17.66
N LYS A 471 32.58 -36.22 -16.79
CA LYS A 471 32.55 -34.76 -17.04
C LYS A 471 31.64 -34.31 -18.20
N ALA A 472 30.75 -35.17 -18.71
CA ALA A 472 29.82 -34.83 -19.79
C ALA A 472 28.72 -33.83 -19.38
N ILE A 473 28.42 -33.71 -18.08
CA ILE A 473 27.44 -32.76 -17.55
C ILE A 473 27.99 -31.96 -16.36
N SER A 474 27.53 -30.72 -16.20
CA SER A 474 27.93 -29.86 -15.07
C SER A 474 27.30 -30.32 -13.74
N LYS A 475 27.89 -29.92 -12.60
CA LYS A 475 27.31 -30.21 -11.26
C LYS A 475 25.90 -29.65 -11.07
N GLN A 476 25.57 -28.54 -11.75
CA GLN A 476 24.23 -27.95 -11.72
C GLN A 476 23.25 -28.76 -12.59
N ALA A 477 23.68 -29.17 -13.79
CA ALA A 477 22.90 -30.05 -14.65
C ALA A 477 22.59 -31.40 -13.98
N TYR A 478 23.55 -31.99 -13.26
CA TYR A 478 23.34 -33.21 -12.47
C TYR A 478 22.22 -33.05 -11.41
N LYS A 479 22.18 -31.90 -10.71
CA LYS A 479 21.11 -31.63 -9.73
C LYS A 479 19.75 -31.51 -10.40
N ASN A 480 19.67 -30.80 -11.52
CA ASN A 480 18.42 -30.60 -12.27
C ASN A 480 17.91 -31.94 -12.84
N LEU A 481 18.78 -32.71 -13.52
CA LEU A 481 18.42 -34.01 -14.09
C LEU A 481 17.99 -35.04 -13.02
N LYS A 482 18.59 -34.99 -11.82
CA LYS A 482 18.16 -35.81 -10.69
C LYS A 482 16.76 -35.43 -10.19
N ILE A 483 16.42 -34.13 -10.20
CA ILE A 483 15.08 -33.65 -9.85
C ILE A 483 14.08 -34.09 -10.91
N GLU A 484 14.40 -33.90 -12.19
CA GLU A 484 13.59 -34.30 -13.34
C GLU A 484 13.31 -35.81 -13.35
N ALA A 485 14.34 -36.66 -13.20
CA ALA A 485 14.15 -38.11 -13.09
C ALA A 485 13.24 -38.50 -11.92
N LYS A 486 13.27 -37.75 -10.81
CA LYS A 486 12.37 -37.96 -9.66
C LYS A 486 10.94 -37.53 -9.95
N ILE A 487 10.74 -36.49 -10.77
CA ILE A 487 9.43 -36.05 -11.25
C ILE A 487 8.86 -37.13 -12.17
N ASN A 488 9.61 -37.55 -13.20
CA ASN A 488 9.18 -38.58 -14.16
C ASN A 488 8.85 -39.93 -13.47
N TYR A 489 9.61 -40.29 -12.43
CA TYR A 489 9.29 -41.46 -11.60
C TYR A 489 7.94 -41.31 -10.86
N LYS A 490 7.66 -40.14 -10.29
CA LYS A 490 6.39 -39.90 -9.60
C LYS A 490 5.22 -39.90 -10.57
N GLU A 491 5.38 -39.30 -11.74
CA GLU A 491 4.37 -39.27 -12.80
C GLU A 491 4.07 -40.69 -13.31
N SER A 492 5.09 -41.46 -13.69
CA SER A 492 4.89 -42.86 -14.10
C SER A 492 4.22 -43.73 -13.03
N VAL A 493 4.56 -43.56 -11.75
CA VAL A 493 3.87 -44.27 -10.65
C VAL A 493 2.41 -43.84 -10.53
N ASN A 494 2.09 -42.58 -10.78
CA ASN A 494 0.70 -42.12 -10.78
C ASN A 494 -0.07 -42.67 -11.99
N ASP A 495 0.52 -42.69 -13.18
CA ASP A 495 -0.10 -43.26 -14.38
C ASP A 495 -0.39 -44.75 -14.21
N ILE A 496 0.57 -45.51 -13.66
CA ILE A 496 0.41 -46.92 -13.31
C ILE A 496 -0.77 -47.12 -12.34
N LYS A 497 -0.93 -46.23 -11.36
CA LYS A 497 -2.04 -46.28 -10.40
C LYS A 497 -3.38 -45.89 -11.00
N LEU A 498 -3.41 -45.04 -12.02
CA LEU A 498 -4.62 -44.64 -12.74
C LEU A 498 -5.10 -45.74 -13.70
N ASN A 499 -4.16 -46.41 -14.36
CA ASN A 499 -4.44 -47.52 -15.29
C ASN A 499 -4.82 -48.82 -14.59
N ASN A 500 -4.50 -48.97 -13.29
CA ASN A 500 -4.89 -50.13 -12.51
C ASN A 500 -6.30 -49.97 -11.90
N GLU A 501 -7.20 -50.89 -12.21
CA GLU A 501 -8.61 -50.84 -11.79
C GLU A 501 -8.82 -50.77 -10.28
N VAL A 502 -8.08 -51.55 -9.48
CA VAL A 502 -8.22 -51.59 -8.02
C VAL A 502 -7.81 -50.25 -7.41
N SER A 503 -6.69 -49.69 -7.89
CA SER A 503 -6.20 -48.39 -7.45
C SER A 503 -7.12 -47.25 -7.89
N ARG A 504 -7.62 -47.28 -9.13
CA ARG A 504 -8.59 -46.33 -9.67
C ARG A 504 -9.88 -46.31 -8.85
N ILE A 505 -10.50 -47.47 -8.60
CA ILE A 505 -11.73 -47.60 -7.79
C ILE A 505 -11.50 -47.06 -6.37
N LYS A 506 -10.38 -47.44 -5.74
CA LYS A 506 -10.04 -46.96 -4.40
C LYS A 506 -9.91 -45.44 -4.35
N ASN A 507 -9.22 -44.84 -5.32
CA ASN A 507 -9.03 -43.40 -5.38
C ASN A 507 -10.34 -42.66 -5.70
N THR A 508 -11.16 -43.23 -6.59
CA THR A 508 -12.49 -42.72 -6.94
C THR A 508 -13.35 -42.62 -5.69
N LEU A 509 -13.52 -43.72 -4.94
CA LEU A 509 -14.30 -43.76 -3.71
C LEU A 509 -13.74 -42.86 -2.59
N TRP A 510 -12.41 -42.76 -2.46
CA TRP A 510 -11.77 -41.89 -1.46
C TRP A 510 -11.99 -40.40 -1.75
N THR A 511 -11.87 -39.99 -3.02
CA THR A 511 -12.04 -38.59 -3.43
C THR A 511 -13.51 -38.17 -3.58
N LEU A 512 -14.44 -39.11 -3.78
CA LEU A 512 -15.85 -38.86 -4.11
C LEU A 512 -16.51 -37.91 -3.11
N TYR A 513 -16.32 -38.12 -1.81
CA TYR A 513 -16.89 -37.25 -0.78
C TYR A 513 -16.45 -35.80 -0.94
N PHE A 514 -15.16 -35.56 -1.19
CA PHE A 514 -14.60 -34.22 -1.33
C PHE A 514 -15.04 -33.55 -2.63
N ARG A 515 -15.04 -34.28 -3.74
CA ARG A 515 -15.52 -33.80 -5.04
C ARG A 515 -17.00 -33.42 -4.97
N ARG A 516 -17.86 -34.33 -4.48
CA ARG A 516 -19.29 -34.05 -4.27
C ARG A 516 -19.54 -32.84 -3.39
N LYS A 517 -18.80 -32.71 -2.29
CA LYS A 517 -18.94 -31.56 -1.38
C LYS A 517 -18.47 -30.25 -2.02
N ALA A 518 -17.45 -30.29 -2.89
CA ALA A 518 -17.00 -29.13 -3.64
C ALA A 518 -18.05 -28.69 -4.65
N GLU A 519 -18.61 -29.62 -5.42
CA GLU A 519 -19.63 -29.34 -6.44
C GLU A 519 -20.92 -28.79 -5.83
N MET A 520 -21.44 -29.45 -4.78
CA MET A 520 -22.61 -28.93 -4.04
C MET A 520 -22.39 -27.54 -3.45
N LYS A 521 -21.13 -27.17 -3.14
CA LYS A 521 -20.78 -25.83 -2.67
C LYS A 521 -20.78 -24.81 -3.82
N ILE A 522 -20.48 -25.24 -5.05
CA ILE A 522 -20.62 -24.43 -6.26
C ILE A 522 -22.10 -24.14 -6.51
N ASP A 523 -22.98 -25.14 -6.50
CA ASP A 523 -24.44 -24.96 -6.67
C ASP A 523 -25.01 -23.99 -5.65
N GLN A 524 -24.60 -24.15 -4.38
CA GLN A 524 -25.02 -23.26 -3.30
C GLN A 524 -24.55 -21.82 -3.53
N LYS A 525 -23.34 -21.61 -4.09
CA LYS A 525 -22.84 -20.28 -4.43
C LYS A 525 -23.58 -19.67 -5.63
N ILE A 526 -23.93 -20.47 -6.63
CA ILE A 526 -24.72 -20.02 -7.78
C ILE A 526 -26.09 -19.56 -7.29
N PHE A 527 -26.74 -20.35 -6.43
CA PHE A 527 -28.00 -19.96 -5.79
C PHE A 527 -27.88 -18.67 -4.99
N GLU A 528 -26.85 -18.54 -4.13
CA GLU A 528 -26.60 -17.31 -3.38
C GLU A 528 -26.39 -16.11 -4.32
N SER A 529 -25.70 -16.30 -5.45
CA SER A 529 -25.50 -15.28 -6.47
C SER A 529 -26.82 -14.83 -7.09
N LYS A 530 -27.67 -15.76 -7.55
CA LYS A 530 -28.99 -15.47 -8.13
C LYS A 530 -29.88 -14.71 -7.14
N ILE A 531 -29.89 -15.14 -5.88
CA ILE A 531 -30.65 -14.44 -4.82
C ILE A 531 -30.10 -13.03 -4.58
N ASN A 532 -28.78 -12.85 -4.54
CA ASN A 532 -28.17 -11.53 -4.36
C ASN A 532 -28.44 -10.61 -5.57
N GLU A 533 -28.46 -11.18 -6.77
CA GLU A 533 -28.81 -10.45 -7.99
C GLU A 533 -30.26 -9.99 -7.96
N ALA A 534 -31.20 -10.88 -7.62
CA ALA A 534 -32.61 -10.53 -7.39
C ALA A 534 -32.77 -9.44 -6.32
N GLN A 535 -31.94 -9.45 -5.26
CA GLN A 535 -31.94 -8.40 -4.24
C GLN A 535 -31.48 -7.03 -4.78
N LYS A 536 -30.52 -7.03 -5.71
CA LYS A 536 -29.98 -5.81 -6.32
C LYS A 536 -30.85 -5.29 -7.45
N SER A 537 -31.53 -6.19 -8.15
CA SER A 537 -32.33 -5.87 -9.34
C SER A 537 -33.74 -5.44 -8.98
N ILE A 538 -34.33 -5.93 -7.88
CA ILE A 538 -35.75 -5.70 -7.55
C ILE A 538 -35.88 -4.78 -6.31
N PRO A 539 -36.61 -3.67 -6.39
CA PRO A 539 -36.76 -2.74 -5.27
C PRO A 539 -37.58 -3.30 -4.09
N THR A 540 -37.60 -2.60 -2.96
CA THR A 540 -38.48 -2.82 -1.79
C THR A 540 -39.42 -1.65 -1.56
N GLU A 541 -40.50 -1.88 -0.82
CA GLU A 541 -41.44 -0.83 -0.42
C GLU A 541 -40.77 0.21 0.49
N CYS A 542 -40.90 1.49 0.13
CA CYS A 542 -40.25 2.57 0.87
C CYS A 542 -40.99 2.88 2.19
N ILE A 543 -40.30 2.77 3.32
CA ILE A 543 -40.83 3.15 4.63
C ILE A 543 -40.30 4.54 5.01
N LYS A 544 -41.22 5.48 5.28
CA LYS A 544 -40.87 6.89 5.57
C LYS A 544 -40.25 7.03 6.96
N ASN A 545 -39.35 7.99 7.09
CA ASN A 545 -38.73 8.41 8.36
C ASN A 545 -37.93 7.34 9.14
N ILE A 546 -37.66 6.16 8.57
CA ILE A 546 -36.80 5.15 9.21
C ILE A 546 -35.40 5.69 9.51
N SER A 547 -34.80 6.50 8.63
CA SER A 547 -33.41 6.95 8.77
C SER A 547 -33.10 7.65 10.09
N ILE A 548 -34.02 8.45 10.63
CA ILE A 548 -33.85 9.13 11.92
C ILE A 548 -33.88 8.09 13.05
N TRP A 549 -34.93 7.28 13.10
CA TRP A 549 -35.09 6.27 14.15
C TRP A 549 -34.02 5.17 14.10
N ALA A 550 -33.58 4.75 12.91
CA ALA A 550 -32.46 3.83 12.72
C ALA A 550 -31.13 4.43 13.18
N THR A 551 -30.94 5.74 13.07
CA THR A 551 -29.74 6.40 13.61
C THR A 551 -29.78 6.40 15.13
N ILE A 552 -30.92 6.80 15.73
CA ILE A 552 -31.09 6.87 17.19
C ILE A 552 -30.96 5.48 17.81
N LEU A 553 -31.73 4.50 17.34
CA LEU A 553 -31.64 3.11 17.82
C LEU A 553 -30.28 2.49 17.52
N GLY A 554 -29.66 2.82 16.38
CA GLY A 554 -28.32 2.34 16.05
C GLY A 554 -27.22 2.91 16.95
N PHE A 555 -27.46 4.07 17.57
CA PHE A 555 -26.56 4.69 18.54
C PHE A 555 -26.79 4.15 19.96
N ILE A 556 -28.05 4.06 20.40
CA ILE A 556 -28.41 3.61 21.75
C ILE A 556 -28.26 2.10 21.89
N LEU A 557 -28.61 1.31 20.89
CA LEU A 557 -28.49 -0.14 20.95
C LEU A 557 -28.03 -0.67 19.58
N PRO A 558 -26.72 -0.63 19.31
CA PRO A 558 -26.15 -1.13 18.07
C PRO A 558 -26.62 -2.56 17.73
N GLY A 559 -27.04 -2.76 16.47
CA GLY A 559 -27.62 -4.02 16.00
C GLY A 559 -29.14 -4.11 16.09
N SER A 560 -29.81 -3.26 16.88
CA SER A 560 -31.28 -3.24 16.93
C SER A 560 -31.94 -2.82 15.60
N PRO A 561 -31.45 -1.82 14.82
CA PRO A 561 -32.04 -1.48 13.52
C PRO A 561 -31.93 -2.62 12.50
N GLU A 562 -30.82 -3.36 12.53
CA GLU A 562 -30.59 -4.55 11.71
C GLU A 562 -31.62 -5.66 11.95
N LEU A 563 -32.02 -5.86 13.20
CA LEU A 563 -33.02 -6.86 13.60
C LEU A 563 -34.44 -6.41 13.23
N ILE A 564 -34.80 -5.17 13.58
CA ILE A 564 -36.18 -4.68 13.48
C ILE A 564 -36.55 -4.31 12.04
N TRP A 565 -35.75 -3.50 11.36
CA TRP A 565 -36.11 -2.95 10.04
C TRP A 565 -35.41 -3.63 8.88
N PHE A 566 -34.11 -3.90 8.99
CA PHE A 566 -33.34 -4.40 7.84
C PHE A 566 -33.44 -5.91 7.63
N LYS A 567 -34.02 -6.64 8.61
CA LYS A 567 -34.15 -8.11 8.59
C LYS A 567 -32.80 -8.82 8.41
N GLN A 568 -31.72 -8.21 8.90
CA GLN A 568 -30.36 -8.73 8.87
C GLN A 568 -30.05 -9.46 10.18
N TYR A 569 -30.81 -10.53 10.49
CA TYR A 569 -30.83 -11.16 11.80
C TYR A 569 -29.45 -11.57 12.33
N ALA A 570 -28.62 -12.23 11.52
CA ALA A 570 -27.29 -12.66 11.93
C ALA A 570 -26.36 -11.48 12.25
N LYS A 571 -26.36 -10.44 11.40
CA LYS A 571 -25.54 -9.24 11.61
C LYS A 571 -26.01 -8.48 12.85
N GLY A 572 -27.31 -8.28 13.00
CA GLY A 572 -27.90 -7.62 14.15
C GLY A 572 -27.60 -8.34 15.46
N ALA A 573 -27.73 -9.68 15.50
CA ALA A 573 -27.42 -10.48 16.68
C ALA A 573 -25.94 -10.38 17.10
N ILE A 574 -25.00 -10.42 16.13
CA ILE A 574 -23.58 -10.26 16.40
C ILE A 574 -23.29 -8.86 16.97
N MET A 575 -23.85 -7.81 16.36
CA MET A 575 -23.68 -6.43 16.85
C MET A 575 -24.28 -6.25 18.25
N LEU A 576 -25.44 -6.85 18.53
CA LEU A 576 -26.06 -6.78 19.84
C LEU A 576 -25.20 -7.51 20.89
N ALA A 577 -24.63 -8.67 20.56
CA ALA A 577 -23.69 -9.37 21.44
C ALA A 577 -22.45 -8.51 21.78
N PHE A 578 -21.89 -7.78 20.81
CA PHE A 578 -20.83 -6.81 21.07
C PHE A 578 -21.32 -5.65 21.94
N SER A 579 -22.53 -5.15 21.70
CA SER A 579 -23.12 -4.07 22.51
C SER A 579 -23.26 -4.46 23.98
N ILE A 580 -23.63 -5.72 24.27
CA ILE A 580 -23.68 -6.24 25.64
C ILE A 580 -22.28 -6.16 26.29
N LEU A 581 -21.21 -6.51 25.57
CA LEU A 581 -19.84 -6.38 26.07
C LEU A 581 -19.48 -4.92 26.40
N PHE A 582 -19.88 -3.96 25.57
CA PHE A 582 -19.64 -2.54 25.85
C PHE A 582 -20.45 -2.04 27.05
N TYR A 583 -21.74 -2.38 27.12
CA TYR A 583 -22.64 -1.94 28.20
C TYR A 583 -22.36 -2.61 29.55
N ALA A 584 -22.00 -3.88 29.55
CA ALA A 584 -21.67 -4.62 30.77
C ALA A 584 -20.19 -4.45 31.14
N GLY A 585 -19.27 -4.35 30.19
CA GLY A 585 -17.85 -4.25 30.48
C GLY A 585 -17.32 -2.83 30.51
N PHE A 586 -17.29 -2.18 29.34
CA PHE A 586 -16.50 -0.95 29.16
C PHE A 586 -17.13 0.27 29.83
N VAL A 587 -18.46 0.41 29.74
CA VAL A 587 -19.16 1.55 30.36
C VAL A 587 -19.03 1.52 31.89
N PRO A 588 -19.37 0.43 32.61
CA PRO A 588 -19.26 0.42 34.07
C PRO A 588 -17.80 0.50 34.53
N PHE A 589 -16.86 -0.13 33.80
CA PHE A 589 -15.42 0.04 34.06
C PHE A 589 -15.01 1.52 33.98
N SER A 590 -15.47 2.23 32.94
CA SER A 590 -15.13 3.65 32.74
C SER A 590 -15.64 4.54 33.88
N PHE A 591 -16.67 4.10 34.61
CA PHE A 591 -17.21 4.79 35.78
C PHE A 591 -16.79 4.14 37.12
N GLY A 592 -15.77 3.27 37.12
CA GLY A 592 -15.15 2.76 38.34
C GLY A 592 -15.81 1.52 38.98
N ALA A 593 -16.80 0.89 38.35
CA ALA A 593 -17.60 -0.19 38.96
C ALA A 593 -16.84 -1.50 39.24
N TYR A 594 -15.70 -1.75 38.60
CA TYR A 594 -14.97 -3.02 38.69
C TYR A 594 -13.63 -2.94 39.40
N TRP A 595 -13.14 -1.73 39.66
CA TRP A 595 -11.82 -1.55 40.25
C TRP A 595 -11.80 -0.30 41.13
N ASP A 596 -12.00 -0.53 42.43
CA ASP A 596 -12.15 0.50 43.45
C ASP A 596 -10.94 1.45 43.56
N LYS A 597 -9.75 0.99 43.11
CA LYS A 597 -8.50 1.77 43.15
C LYS A 597 -8.29 2.72 41.96
N ILE A 598 -9.23 2.78 41.01
CA ILE A 598 -9.07 3.51 39.75
C ILE A 598 -10.02 4.72 39.62
N GLY A 599 -11.13 4.78 40.37
CA GLY A 599 -12.06 5.92 40.40
C GLY A 599 -12.75 6.26 39.06
N GLY A 600 -12.48 5.52 37.98
CA GLY A 600 -13.03 5.77 36.65
C GLY A 600 -12.64 7.13 36.06
N VAL A 601 -13.49 7.68 35.19
CA VAL A 601 -13.32 9.04 34.64
C VAL A 601 -13.32 10.11 35.74
N LEU A 602 -14.06 9.91 36.84
CA LEU A 602 -14.11 10.85 37.96
C LEU A 602 -12.77 10.88 38.73
N GLY A 603 -12.10 9.74 38.84
CA GLY A 603 -10.78 9.61 39.45
C GLY A 603 -9.70 10.51 38.82
N LEU A 604 -9.84 10.91 37.55
CA LEU A 604 -8.92 11.86 36.92
C LEU A 604 -9.04 13.28 37.48
N ILE A 605 -10.20 13.68 38.00
CA ILE A 605 -10.42 15.04 38.49
C ILE A 605 -9.75 15.19 39.86
N GLU A 606 -10.02 14.25 40.76
CA GLU A 606 -9.60 14.33 42.17
C GLU A 606 -8.24 13.67 42.44
N LEU A 607 -7.75 12.81 41.53
CA LEU A 607 -6.52 12.02 41.69
C LEU A 607 -6.47 11.20 43.00
N GLY A 608 -7.64 10.82 43.53
CA GLY A 608 -7.79 10.08 44.79
C GLY A 608 -7.66 10.95 46.05
N ALA A 609 -7.56 12.28 45.92
CA ALA A 609 -7.31 13.17 47.05
C ALA A 609 -8.43 13.19 48.11
N ASP A 610 -9.69 13.04 47.71
CA ASP A 610 -10.86 13.20 48.60
C ASP A 610 -11.12 11.97 49.47
N ILE A 611 -10.53 10.82 49.12
CA ILE A 611 -10.66 9.55 49.84
C ILE A 611 -9.46 9.34 50.79
N ARG A 612 -8.48 10.26 50.78
CA ARG A 612 -7.27 10.16 51.61
C ARG A 612 -7.62 10.42 53.07
N ASN A 613 -7.33 9.44 53.91
CA ASN A 613 -7.48 9.56 55.36
C ASN A 613 -6.26 8.93 56.04
N VAL A 614 -5.36 9.79 56.53
CA VAL A 614 -4.09 9.39 57.16
C VAL A 614 -4.36 8.62 58.46
N ASP A 615 -5.35 9.05 59.24
CA ASP A 615 -5.72 8.43 60.52
C ASP A 615 -6.35 7.04 60.35
N ALA A 616 -7.05 6.82 59.23
CA ALA A 616 -7.62 5.52 58.87
C ALA A 616 -6.66 4.61 58.06
N GLY A 617 -5.42 5.06 57.80
CA GLY A 617 -4.45 4.32 56.96
C GLY A 617 -4.80 4.24 55.48
N ILE A 618 -5.74 5.06 55.00
CA ILE A 618 -6.19 5.08 53.60
C ILE A 618 -5.32 6.08 52.84
N LEU A 619 -4.31 5.55 52.16
CA LEU A 619 -3.34 6.30 51.35
C LEU A 619 -3.53 5.94 49.86
N PRO A 620 -4.44 6.64 49.15
CA PRO A 620 -4.68 6.40 47.73
C PRO A 620 -3.50 6.87 46.90
N ASP A 621 -2.97 5.98 46.05
CA ASP A 621 -1.87 6.32 45.14
C ASP A 621 -2.42 7.02 43.89
N ALA A 622 -2.09 8.31 43.75
CA ALA A 622 -2.55 9.16 42.66
C ALA A 622 -2.23 8.59 41.26
N ARG A 623 -1.20 7.75 41.13
CA ARG A 623 -0.81 7.12 39.86
C ARG A 623 -1.87 6.15 39.35
N TYR A 624 -2.53 5.41 40.24
CA TYR A 624 -3.59 4.47 39.83
C TYR A 624 -4.84 5.19 39.35
N TYR A 625 -5.21 6.29 39.99
CA TYR A 625 -6.35 7.12 39.56
C TYR A 625 -6.08 7.82 38.22
N LEU A 626 -4.87 8.34 38.03
CA LEU A 626 -4.47 8.97 36.77
C LEU A 626 -4.42 7.95 35.62
N PHE A 627 -3.75 6.81 35.83
CA PHE A 627 -3.72 5.72 34.83
C PHE A 627 -5.13 5.19 34.54
N GLY A 628 -5.88 4.89 35.59
CA GLY A 628 -7.19 4.27 35.49
C GLY A 628 -8.24 5.16 34.85
N GLY A 629 -8.22 6.47 35.10
CA GLY A 629 -9.12 7.37 34.40
C GLY A 629 -8.71 7.61 32.94
N VAL A 630 -7.41 7.57 32.58
CA VAL A 630 -6.99 7.57 31.16
C VAL A 630 -7.52 6.33 30.44
N VAL A 631 -7.36 5.15 31.05
CA VAL A 631 -7.95 3.90 30.55
C VAL A 631 -9.46 4.05 30.35
N SER A 632 -10.14 4.64 31.34
CA SER A 632 -11.59 4.88 31.31
C SER A 632 -12.01 5.79 30.16
N ILE A 633 -11.30 6.90 29.92
CA ILE A 633 -11.56 7.78 28.77
C ILE A 633 -11.36 7.03 27.45
N ILE A 634 -10.28 6.26 27.32
CA ILE A 634 -10.00 5.49 26.09
C ILE A 634 -11.12 4.49 25.81
N LEU A 635 -11.57 3.74 26.83
CA LEU A 635 -12.67 2.78 26.70
C LEU A 635 -14.00 3.47 26.36
N LEU A 636 -14.27 4.64 26.95
CA LEU A 636 -15.45 5.45 26.64
C LEU A 636 -15.42 5.96 25.19
N VAL A 637 -14.28 6.47 24.72
CA VAL A 637 -14.08 6.89 23.32
C VAL A 637 -14.26 5.72 22.37
N PHE A 638 -13.74 4.53 22.68
CA PHE A 638 -13.98 3.32 21.89
C PHE A 638 -15.48 2.96 21.83
N THR A 639 -16.17 3.03 22.97
CA THR A 639 -17.62 2.78 23.07
C THR A 639 -18.41 3.75 22.20
N LEU A 640 -18.16 5.05 22.33
CA LEU A 640 -18.82 6.09 21.52
C LEU A 640 -18.50 5.95 20.03
N THR A 641 -17.27 5.57 19.69
CA THR A 641 -16.87 5.32 18.30
C THR A 641 -17.64 4.14 17.71
N TYR A 642 -17.75 3.03 18.44
CA TYR A 642 -18.55 1.88 18.03
C TYR A 642 -20.03 2.25 17.83
N PHE A 643 -20.63 2.97 18.78
CA PHE A 643 -22.02 3.42 18.71
C PHE A 643 -22.26 4.38 17.53
N SER A 644 -21.32 5.29 17.29
CA SER A 644 -21.36 6.22 16.16
C SER A 644 -21.24 5.50 14.82
N ILE A 645 -20.30 4.54 14.68
CA ILE A 645 -20.14 3.74 13.46
C ILE A 645 -21.40 2.92 13.18
N SER A 646 -21.99 2.31 14.21
CA SER A 646 -23.26 1.61 14.11
C SER A 646 -24.38 2.53 13.63
N ALA A 647 -24.56 3.69 14.26
CA ALA A 647 -25.58 4.67 13.90
C ALA A 647 -25.42 5.17 12.45
N ILE A 648 -24.19 5.45 12.01
CA ILE A 648 -23.88 5.83 10.63
C ILE A 648 -24.20 4.68 9.66
N GLY A 649 -23.84 3.45 10.02
CA GLY A 649 -24.15 2.25 9.24
C GLY A 649 -25.65 2.05 9.07
N ALA A 650 -26.40 2.11 10.17
CA ALA A 650 -27.85 1.99 10.18
C ALA A 650 -28.51 3.12 9.37
N ARG A 651 -28.03 4.36 9.50
CA ARG A 651 -28.52 5.50 8.71
C ARG A 651 -28.33 5.28 7.21
N ARG A 652 -27.16 4.79 6.78
CA ARG A 652 -26.87 4.52 5.37
C ARG A 652 -27.82 3.48 4.79
N VAL A 653 -28.03 2.36 5.51
CA VAL A 653 -28.95 1.29 5.08
C VAL A 653 -30.40 1.78 5.08
N ALA A 654 -30.80 2.57 6.08
CA ALA A 654 -32.15 3.15 6.15
C ALA A 654 -32.42 4.14 5.02
N ILE A 655 -31.46 4.99 4.66
CA ILE A 655 -31.57 5.88 3.50
C ILE A 655 -31.69 5.06 2.21
N ALA A 656 -30.87 4.02 2.05
CA ALA A 656 -30.96 3.13 0.90
C ALA A 656 -32.36 2.48 0.79
N LEU A 657 -32.91 1.99 1.92
CA LEU A 657 -34.25 1.42 1.98
C LEU A 657 -35.36 2.45 1.69
N GLN A 658 -35.19 3.71 2.11
CA GLN A 658 -36.09 4.81 1.74
C GLN A 658 -36.10 5.11 0.24
N HIS A 659 -34.99 4.84 -0.46
CA HIS A 659 -34.88 4.94 -1.92
C HIS A 659 -35.32 3.66 -2.64
N GLY A 660 -35.86 2.66 -1.93
CA GLY A 660 -36.35 1.42 -2.51
C GLY A 660 -35.28 0.35 -2.70
N LEU A 661 -34.07 0.51 -2.16
CA LEU A 661 -33.02 -0.51 -2.23
C LEU A 661 -33.20 -1.57 -1.13
N ARG A 662 -33.05 -2.85 -1.48
CA ARG A 662 -33.11 -3.93 -0.49
C ARG A 662 -31.83 -3.98 0.35
N PRO A 663 -31.93 -4.13 1.68
CA PRO A 663 -30.76 -4.43 2.51
C PRO A 663 -30.07 -5.72 2.07
N SER A 664 -28.74 -5.71 2.11
CA SER A 664 -27.93 -6.88 1.77
C SER A 664 -28.22 -8.06 2.73
N LYS A 665 -28.15 -9.29 2.22
CA LYS A 665 -28.19 -10.49 3.07
C LYS A 665 -26.85 -10.75 3.75
N TRP A 666 -26.91 -11.59 4.79
CA TRP A 666 -25.72 -12.12 5.48
C TRP A 666 -24.70 -12.76 4.53
N SER A 667 -25.15 -13.40 3.44
CA SER A 667 -24.29 -13.96 2.38
C SER A 667 -23.32 -12.91 1.82
N SER A 668 -23.79 -11.69 1.58
CA SER A 668 -22.97 -10.59 1.08
C SER A 668 -21.94 -10.14 2.12
N THR A 669 -22.36 -10.00 3.39
CA THR A 669 -21.45 -9.65 4.48
C THR A 669 -20.38 -10.71 4.68
N LYS A 670 -20.75 -11.99 4.64
CA LYS A 670 -19.82 -13.13 4.73
C LYS A 670 -18.84 -13.16 3.56
N ARG A 671 -19.29 -12.88 2.32
CA ARG A 671 -18.41 -12.78 1.15
C ARG A 671 -17.41 -11.63 1.30
N TRP A 672 -17.86 -10.47 1.77
CA TRP A 672 -16.98 -9.34 2.05
C TRP A 672 -15.97 -9.67 3.14
N LEU A 673 -16.40 -10.27 4.26
CA LEU A 673 -15.53 -10.71 5.35
C LEU A 673 -14.49 -11.73 4.89
N ASN A 674 -14.82 -12.63 3.96
CA ASN A 674 -13.87 -13.62 3.42
C ASN A 674 -12.94 -13.07 2.33
N THR A 675 -13.18 -11.85 1.85
CA THR A 675 -12.40 -11.23 0.78
C THR A 675 -11.70 -9.98 1.30
N SER A 676 -12.25 -8.81 1.03
CA SER A 676 -11.63 -7.52 1.38
C SER A 676 -11.72 -7.19 2.87
N GLY A 677 -12.69 -7.75 3.60
CA GLY A 677 -12.92 -7.46 5.02
C GLY A 677 -12.04 -8.24 6.00
N PHE A 678 -11.48 -9.38 5.58
CA PHE A 678 -10.68 -10.25 6.45
C PHE A 678 -9.47 -9.54 7.06
N PRO A 679 -8.64 -8.81 6.29
CA PRO A 679 -7.47 -8.13 6.84
C PRO A 679 -7.89 -7.08 7.88
N TRP A 680 -8.93 -6.31 7.60
CA TRP A 680 -9.44 -5.29 8.52
C TRP A 680 -9.91 -5.88 9.84
N MET A 681 -10.62 -7.02 9.81
CA MET A 681 -11.14 -7.64 11.02
C MET A 681 -10.02 -8.17 11.94
N ILE A 682 -9.02 -8.83 11.36
CA ILE A 682 -7.87 -9.33 12.14
C ILE A 682 -7.03 -8.18 12.66
N SER A 683 -6.77 -7.18 11.81
CA SER A 683 -5.99 -6.02 12.22
C SER A 683 -6.71 -5.24 13.31
N LEU A 684 -8.05 -5.08 13.26
CA LEU A 684 -8.81 -4.27 14.22
C LEU A 684 -8.51 -4.64 15.67
N PHE A 685 -8.45 -5.94 15.99
CA PHE A 685 -8.09 -6.41 17.33
C PHE A 685 -6.68 -5.94 17.74
N GLY A 686 -5.72 -6.07 16.83
CA GLY A 686 -4.35 -5.57 17.02
C GLY A 686 -4.30 -4.05 17.19
N TRP A 687 -5.07 -3.28 16.41
CA TRP A 687 -5.14 -1.82 16.54
C TRP A 687 -5.75 -1.39 17.87
N VAL A 688 -6.84 -2.04 18.33
CA VAL A 688 -7.47 -1.73 19.62
C VAL A 688 -6.50 -2.01 20.75
N LEU A 689 -5.85 -3.18 20.76
CA LEU A 689 -4.84 -3.51 21.77
C LEU A 689 -3.63 -2.57 21.70
N MET A 690 -3.14 -2.25 20.51
CA MET A 690 -2.01 -1.35 20.33
C MET A 690 -2.33 0.06 20.82
N ILE A 691 -3.50 0.62 20.45
CA ILE A 691 -3.94 1.93 20.96
C ILE A 691 -4.07 1.87 22.48
N PHE A 692 -4.66 0.82 23.04
CA PHE A 692 -4.79 0.67 24.48
C PHE A 692 -3.43 0.63 25.20
N VAL A 693 -2.53 -0.24 24.76
CA VAL A 693 -1.22 -0.47 25.40
C VAL A 693 -0.26 0.72 25.21
N VAL A 694 -0.33 1.41 24.07
CA VAL A 694 0.58 2.53 23.75
C VAL A 694 0.00 3.88 24.19
N ALA A 695 -1.27 4.17 23.91
CA ALA A 695 -1.84 5.48 24.21
C ALA A 695 -2.00 5.70 25.71
N THR A 696 -2.34 4.67 26.49
CA THR A 696 -2.53 4.80 27.93
C THR A 696 -1.29 5.36 28.65
N PRO A 697 -0.09 4.74 28.57
CA PRO A 697 1.09 5.28 29.25
C PRO A 697 1.55 6.62 28.66
N VAL A 698 1.36 6.85 27.35
CA VAL A 698 1.72 8.14 26.71
C VAL A 698 0.84 9.27 27.23
N VAL A 699 -0.48 9.10 27.23
CA VAL A 699 -1.43 10.11 27.74
C VAL A 699 -1.22 10.31 29.24
N THR A 700 -1.03 9.23 30.01
CA THR A 700 -0.70 9.28 31.44
C THR A 700 0.57 10.11 31.69
N SER A 701 1.64 9.88 30.92
CA SER A 701 2.88 10.66 31.02
C SER A 701 2.67 12.14 30.67
N ILE A 702 1.89 12.46 29.64
CA ILE A 702 1.55 13.85 29.31
C ILE A 702 0.78 14.50 30.46
N LEU A 703 -0.21 13.80 31.04
CA LEU A 703 -1.01 14.31 32.16
C LEU A 703 -0.18 14.55 33.42
N ILE A 704 0.77 13.67 33.74
CA ILE A 704 1.74 13.86 34.83
C ILE A 704 2.52 15.18 34.67
N SER A 705 2.78 15.65 33.45
CA SER A 705 3.47 16.92 33.23
C SER A 705 2.68 18.17 33.67
N PHE A 706 1.40 18.02 34.01
CA PHE A 706 0.52 19.10 34.51
C PHE A 706 0.20 18.98 36.01
N THR A 707 0.85 18.06 36.73
CA THR A 707 0.71 17.90 38.18
C THR A 707 1.97 18.36 38.93
N ASP A 708 1.88 18.48 40.25
CA ASP A 708 3.00 18.77 41.18
C ASP A 708 3.79 17.52 41.57
N PHE A 709 3.64 16.43 40.79
CA PHE A 709 4.20 15.13 41.12
C PHE A 709 5.74 15.15 41.13
N GLY A 710 6.34 14.75 42.26
CA GLY A 710 7.79 14.63 42.40
C GLY A 710 8.23 14.50 43.85
N PHE A 711 9.50 14.80 44.11
CA PHE A 711 10.15 14.60 45.43
C PHE A 711 9.37 15.17 46.63
N LEU A 712 8.79 16.37 46.49
CA LEU A 712 8.03 17.00 47.57
C LEU A 712 6.57 16.52 47.66
N HIS A 713 6.00 15.95 46.60
CA HIS A 713 4.62 15.44 46.56
C HIS A 713 4.64 13.98 46.09
N ASP A 714 5.12 13.10 46.95
CA ASP A 714 5.13 11.66 46.72
C ASP A 714 3.68 11.13 46.61
N PRO A 715 3.35 10.28 45.62
CA PRO A 715 1.98 10.01 45.23
C PRO A 715 1.28 9.04 46.19
N VAL A 716 2.03 8.40 47.09
CA VAL A 716 1.54 7.44 48.08
C VAL A 716 1.35 8.14 49.42
N THR A 717 2.33 8.97 49.80
CA THR A 717 2.37 9.59 51.14
C THR A 717 1.77 10.99 51.17
N GLN A 718 1.72 11.71 50.04
CA GLN A 718 1.24 13.08 49.95
C GLN A 718 0.14 13.26 48.90
N LYS A 719 -0.57 14.39 48.97
CA LYS A 719 -1.61 14.75 48.00
C LYS A 719 -0.95 15.33 46.75
N VAL A 720 -1.20 14.69 45.61
CA VAL A 720 -0.83 15.20 44.27
C VAL A 720 -2.00 15.99 43.70
N SER A 721 -1.74 17.17 43.16
CA SER A 721 -2.75 18.08 42.63
C SER A 721 -2.46 18.51 41.19
N TRP A 722 -3.51 18.90 40.47
CA TRP A 722 -3.39 19.54 39.17
C TRP A 722 -2.88 20.98 39.34
N VAL A 723 -1.71 21.28 38.79
CA VAL A 723 -1.11 22.62 38.82
C VAL A 723 -1.12 23.31 37.44
N GLY A 724 -1.63 22.61 36.42
CA GLY A 724 -1.80 23.13 35.07
C GLY A 724 -0.45 23.56 34.46
N LEU A 725 -0.40 24.78 33.91
CA LEU A 725 0.80 25.31 33.27
C LEU A 725 1.88 25.80 34.25
N LYS A 726 1.59 25.84 35.57
CA LYS A 726 2.59 26.25 36.58
C LYS A 726 3.84 25.37 36.51
N GLN A 727 3.66 24.07 36.32
CA GLN A 727 4.75 23.10 36.15
C GLN A 727 5.62 23.41 34.91
N TRP A 728 4.99 23.81 33.82
CA TRP A 728 5.68 24.23 32.59
C TRP A 728 6.42 25.57 32.76
N GLY A 729 6.01 26.40 33.73
CA GLY A 729 6.71 27.63 34.11
C GLY A 729 8.05 27.40 34.85
N LEU A 730 8.26 26.23 35.47
CA LEU A 730 9.51 25.91 36.19
C LEU A 730 10.75 25.94 35.30
N TRP A 731 10.57 25.84 33.98
CA TRP A 731 11.64 25.99 32.99
C TRP A 731 12.40 27.33 33.14
N TRP A 732 11.72 28.39 33.57
CA TRP A 732 12.34 29.70 33.82
C TRP A 732 13.17 29.74 35.08
N ILE A 733 12.73 29.06 36.14
CA ILE A 733 13.51 28.91 37.37
C ILE A 733 14.73 28.01 37.11
N PHE A 734 14.52 26.89 36.41
CA PHE A 734 15.58 25.95 36.08
C PHE A 734 16.61 26.50 35.10
N ARG A 735 16.24 27.51 34.30
CA ARG A 735 17.19 28.24 33.44
C ARG A 735 18.32 28.86 34.25
N GLU A 736 18.03 29.43 35.41
CA GLU A 736 19.04 30.00 36.32
C GLU A 736 19.97 28.91 36.85
N ASN A 737 19.45 27.69 37.06
CA ASN A 737 20.22 26.50 37.45
C ASN A 737 20.98 25.80 36.30
N ARG A 738 21.35 26.55 35.25
CA ARG A 738 22.08 26.05 34.06
C ARG A 738 21.35 24.97 33.25
N LEU A 739 20.01 24.89 33.28
CA LEU A 739 19.23 23.91 32.49
C LEU A 739 19.56 23.95 30.98
N ILE A 740 19.76 25.14 30.41
CA ILE A 740 20.10 25.31 28.99
C ILE A 740 21.43 24.61 28.65
N THR A 741 22.40 24.65 29.57
CA THR A 741 23.69 23.96 29.40
C THR A 741 23.50 22.45 29.35
N SER A 742 22.71 21.87 30.27
CA SER A 742 22.41 20.43 30.27
C SER A 742 21.65 20.01 29.02
N LEU A 743 20.62 20.78 28.62
CA LEU A 743 19.86 20.52 27.40
C LEU A 743 20.74 20.54 26.16
N TYR A 744 21.62 21.54 26.04
CA TYR A 744 22.56 21.62 24.92
C TYR A 744 23.50 20.41 24.89
N ARG A 745 24.07 20.01 26.04
CA ARG A 745 24.96 18.84 26.15
C ARG A 745 24.26 17.55 25.73
N VAL A 746 23.05 17.31 26.23
CA VAL A 746 22.29 16.08 25.99
C VAL A 746 21.73 16.05 24.57
N ILE A 747 21.13 17.15 24.07
CA ILE A 747 20.57 17.21 22.72
C ILE A 747 21.67 17.10 21.67
N SER A 748 22.80 17.81 21.83
CA SER A 748 23.91 17.74 20.88
C SER A 748 24.48 16.31 20.79
N TRP A 749 24.70 15.65 21.93
CA TRP A 749 25.11 14.25 21.94
C TRP A 749 24.04 13.33 21.37
N THR A 750 22.76 13.51 21.73
CA THR A 750 21.65 12.69 21.21
C THR A 750 21.57 12.76 19.68
N LEU A 751 21.79 13.93 19.07
CA LEU A 751 21.84 14.08 17.62
C LEU A 751 23.04 13.35 17.01
N VAL A 752 24.24 13.54 17.56
CA VAL A 752 25.47 12.85 17.10
C VAL A 752 25.29 11.33 17.22
N TRP A 753 24.89 10.86 18.39
CA TRP A 753 24.56 9.47 18.68
C TRP A 753 23.56 8.92 17.67
N SER A 754 22.40 9.56 17.50
CA SER A 754 21.33 9.06 16.62
C SER A 754 21.78 8.98 15.17
N VAL A 755 22.55 9.95 14.70
CA VAL A 755 23.09 9.97 13.33
C VAL A 755 24.08 8.82 13.13
N PHE A 756 25.11 8.71 13.97
CA PHE A 756 26.16 7.70 13.77
C PHE A 756 25.69 6.27 14.10
N SER A 757 24.92 6.09 15.16
CA SER A 757 24.31 4.80 15.55
C SER A 757 23.20 4.33 14.61
N THR A 758 22.83 5.14 13.63
CA THR A 758 21.93 4.77 12.54
C THR A 758 22.70 4.58 11.24
N LEU A 759 23.50 5.57 10.81
CA LEU A 759 24.21 5.53 9.54
C LEU A 759 25.22 4.37 9.46
N LEU A 760 26.03 4.15 10.49
CA LEU A 760 27.04 3.09 10.48
C LEU A 760 26.44 1.68 10.34
N PRO A 761 25.44 1.28 11.16
CA PRO A 761 24.81 -0.03 10.98
C PRO A 761 24.01 -0.13 9.67
N ILE A 762 23.47 0.98 9.13
CA ILE A 762 22.85 0.99 7.81
C ILE A 762 23.87 0.65 6.72
N ILE A 763 24.98 1.38 6.69
CA ILE A 763 26.03 1.18 5.70
C ILE A 763 26.56 -0.25 5.80
N LEU A 764 26.86 -0.73 7.02
CA LEU A 764 27.39 -2.06 7.24
C LEU A 764 26.37 -3.15 6.87
N GLY A 765 25.12 -3.03 7.34
CA GLY A 765 24.06 -3.99 7.08
C GLY A 765 23.70 -4.10 5.60
N ILE A 766 23.60 -2.97 4.89
CA ILE A 766 23.40 -2.94 3.43
C ILE A 766 24.58 -3.59 2.71
N THR A 767 25.81 -3.23 3.07
CA THR A 767 27.02 -3.76 2.44
C THR A 767 27.08 -5.28 2.58
N ILE A 768 26.90 -5.80 3.80
CA ILE A 768 26.89 -7.25 4.05
C ILE A 768 25.72 -7.92 3.33
N ALA A 769 24.54 -7.30 3.29
CA ALA A 769 23.38 -7.86 2.60
C ALA A 769 23.62 -8.00 1.10
N ILE A 770 24.22 -7.00 0.46
CA ILE A 770 24.59 -7.04 -0.96
C ILE A 770 25.63 -8.13 -1.20
N LEU A 771 26.66 -8.23 -0.35
CA LEU A 771 27.72 -9.24 -0.47
C LEU A 771 27.16 -10.67 -0.33
N VAL A 772 26.31 -10.92 0.67
CA VAL A 772 25.74 -12.25 0.92
C VAL A 772 24.73 -12.66 -0.14
N ASN A 773 23.98 -11.72 -0.71
CA ASN A 773 23.02 -12.01 -1.77
C ASN A 773 23.67 -12.18 -3.15
N ASN A 774 24.94 -11.79 -3.35
CA ASN A 774 25.65 -11.95 -4.62
C ASN A 774 25.76 -13.41 -5.06
N ASN A 775 25.36 -13.74 -6.29
CA ASN A 775 25.39 -15.09 -6.87
C ASN A 775 26.77 -15.77 -6.88
N ARG A 776 27.86 -15.01 -6.83
CA ARG A 776 29.24 -15.54 -6.81
C ARG A 776 29.65 -16.13 -5.45
N LEU A 777 28.98 -15.74 -4.36
CA LEU A 777 29.32 -16.20 -3.02
C LEU A 777 28.87 -17.66 -2.82
N LYS A 778 29.84 -18.56 -2.54
CA LYS A 778 29.58 -19.95 -2.15
C LYS A 778 29.36 -20.01 -0.64
N GLY A 779 28.48 -20.89 -0.16
CA GLY A 779 28.21 -21.05 1.28
C GLY A 779 27.33 -19.97 1.91
N LYS A 780 26.51 -19.23 1.12
CA LYS A 780 25.64 -18.14 1.59
C LYS A 780 24.85 -18.42 2.88
N LYS A 781 24.42 -19.67 3.08
CA LYS A 781 23.67 -20.10 4.27
C LYS A 781 24.50 -19.95 5.55
N ILE A 782 25.78 -20.28 5.52
CA ILE A 782 26.69 -20.18 6.67
C ILE A 782 26.94 -18.72 6.99
N PHE A 783 27.29 -17.90 5.99
CA PHE A 783 27.48 -16.46 6.18
C PHE A 783 26.21 -15.78 6.73
N ARG A 784 25.03 -16.12 6.19
CA ARG A 784 23.76 -15.61 6.70
C ARG A 784 23.51 -16.02 8.15
N LEU A 785 23.84 -17.25 8.53
CA LEU A 785 23.73 -17.70 9.92
C LEU A 785 24.64 -16.87 10.83
N ILE A 786 25.92 -16.71 10.48
CA ILE A 786 26.91 -15.96 11.27
C ILE A 786 26.49 -14.50 11.45
N TYR A 787 26.11 -13.81 10.37
CA TYR A 787 25.77 -12.38 10.43
C TYR A 787 24.42 -12.07 11.09
N ILE A 788 23.56 -13.08 11.33
CA ILE A 788 22.30 -12.91 12.08
C ILE A 788 22.51 -13.06 13.59
N ILE A 789 23.59 -13.70 14.05
CA ILE A 789 23.85 -13.96 15.47
C ILE A 789 23.69 -12.72 16.36
N PRO A 790 24.21 -11.53 16.00
CA PRO A 790 24.06 -10.33 16.83
C PRO A 790 22.61 -9.94 17.14
N TRP A 791 21.70 -10.23 16.22
CA TRP A 791 20.27 -9.97 16.39
C TRP A 791 19.55 -11.12 17.10
N ALA A 792 20.06 -12.35 16.98
CA ALA A 792 19.47 -13.52 17.64
C ALA A 792 19.70 -13.53 19.15
N ILE A 793 20.77 -12.87 19.63
CA ILE A 793 21.06 -12.74 21.06
C ILE A 793 20.31 -11.53 21.62
N PRO A 794 19.62 -11.67 22.77
CA PRO A 794 18.97 -10.54 23.44
C PRO A 794 19.93 -9.38 23.72
N VAL A 795 19.48 -8.16 23.40
CA VAL A 795 20.30 -6.93 23.46
C VAL A 795 20.95 -6.72 24.83
N PHE A 796 20.22 -6.94 25.92
CA PHE A 796 20.76 -6.73 27.27
C PHE A 796 21.95 -7.65 27.58
N ILE A 797 21.96 -8.88 27.07
CA ILE A 797 23.07 -9.83 27.24
C ILE A 797 24.28 -9.32 26.47
N THR A 798 24.09 -8.95 25.21
CA THR A 798 25.15 -8.41 24.36
C THR A 798 25.77 -7.15 24.95
N VAL A 799 24.95 -6.18 25.38
CA VAL A 799 25.45 -4.91 25.93
C VAL A 799 26.18 -5.15 27.25
N THR A 800 25.67 -6.02 28.12
CA THR A 800 26.34 -6.39 29.37
C THR A 800 27.66 -7.11 29.13
N PHE A 801 27.71 -8.01 28.14
CA PHE A 801 28.94 -8.68 27.70
C PHE A 801 29.99 -7.67 27.24
N PHE A 802 29.62 -6.70 26.38
CA PHE A 802 30.57 -5.68 25.95
C PHE A 802 30.97 -4.76 27.10
N LYS A 803 30.04 -4.37 27.99
CA LYS A 803 30.37 -3.58 29.18
C LYS A 803 31.47 -4.28 29.97
N ASN A 804 31.26 -5.54 30.34
CA ASN A 804 32.22 -6.35 31.10
C ASN A 804 33.54 -6.55 30.33
N SER A 805 33.50 -6.71 29.01
CA SER A 805 34.70 -6.79 28.17
C SER A 805 35.57 -5.53 28.23
N PHE A 806 34.94 -4.35 28.36
CA PHE A 806 35.60 -3.03 28.36
C PHE A 806 35.80 -2.44 29.77
N VAL A 807 35.48 -3.18 30.85
CA VAL A 807 35.78 -2.72 32.22
C VAL A 807 37.30 -2.50 32.38
N GLY A 808 37.66 -1.48 33.16
CA GLY A 808 39.06 -1.16 33.48
C GLY A 808 39.72 -2.22 34.37
N GLY A 809 41.04 -2.12 34.53
CA GLY A 809 41.82 -3.13 35.26
C GLY A 809 42.07 -4.41 34.45
N ASP A 810 42.52 -5.46 35.12
CA ASP A 810 42.85 -6.78 34.56
C ASP A 810 41.65 -7.72 34.41
N THR A 811 40.50 -7.35 34.98
CA THR A 811 39.25 -8.13 34.94
C THR A 811 38.49 -8.01 33.61
N GLY A 812 38.75 -6.96 32.82
CA GLY A 812 38.14 -6.77 31.50
C GLY A 812 38.75 -7.68 30.43
N TYR A 813 37.91 -8.39 29.66
CA TYR A 813 38.38 -9.37 28.68
C TYR A 813 39.33 -8.79 27.63
N PHE A 814 39.10 -7.55 27.16
CA PHE A 814 40.00 -6.93 26.19
C PHE A 814 41.34 -6.52 26.81
N ASN A 815 41.34 -5.98 28.04
CA ASN A 815 42.59 -5.67 28.74
C ASN A 815 43.39 -6.95 28.99
N PHE A 816 42.74 -8.03 29.44
CA PHE A 816 43.38 -9.33 29.64
C PHE A 816 44.07 -9.84 28.36
N ILE A 817 43.35 -9.83 27.22
CA ILE A 817 43.90 -10.28 25.94
C ILE A 817 45.05 -9.37 25.48
N LEU A 818 44.89 -8.05 25.54
CA LEU A 818 45.90 -7.10 25.07
C LEU A 818 47.18 -7.14 25.94
N LEU A 819 47.05 -7.33 27.26
CA LEU A 819 48.18 -7.52 28.17
C LEU A 819 48.91 -8.84 27.86
N LYS A 820 48.15 -9.94 27.64
CA LYS A 820 48.73 -11.25 27.28
C LYS A 820 49.45 -11.26 25.93
N LEU A 821 48.94 -10.50 24.95
CA LEU A 821 49.57 -10.34 23.65
C LEU A 821 50.74 -9.34 23.65
N GLY A 822 51.03 -8.68 24.79
CA GLY A 822 52.08 -7.66 24.89
C GLY A 822 51.79 -6.37 24.13
N LEU A 823 50.55 -6.14 23.70
CA LEU A 823 50.13 -4.96 22.94
C LEU A 823 49.94 -3.73 23.81
N ILE A 824 49.70 -3.93 25.12
CA ILE A 824 49.64 -2.86 26.13
C ILE A 824 50.44 -3.27 27.36
N GLN A 825 51.05 -2.30 28.05
CA GLN A 825 51.84 -2.52 29.27
C GLN A 825 51.03 -2.29 30.57
N LYS A 826 49.94 -1.52 30.48
CA LYS A 826 49.05 -1.20 31.61
C LYS A 826 47.58 -1.34 31.17
N PRO A 827 46.68 -1.76 32.06
CA PRO A 827 45.26 -1.87 31.73
C PRO A 827 44.66 -0.50 31.41
N ILE A 828 43.87 -0.42 30.35
CA ILE A 828 43.22 0.82 29.90
C ILE A 828 41.82 0.88 30.54
N ASN A 829 41.45 2.02 31.13
CA ASN A 829 40.09 2.21 31.62
C ASN A 829 39.20 2.79 30.51
N TRP A 830 38.68 1.89 29.67
CA TRP A 830 37.97 2.22 28.43
C TRP A 830 36.70 3.06 28.64
N LEU A 831 36.04 2.92 29.79
CA LEU A 831 34.73 3.51 30.07
C LEU A 831 34.78 4.86 30.81
N PHE A 832 35.95 5.27 31.34
CA PHE A 832 36.04 6.47 32.19
C PHE A 832 37.14 7.46 31.78
N ASP A 833 38.27 7.02 31.24
CA ASP A 833 39.45 7.92 31.05
C ASP A 833 39.25 8.99 29.97
N ASN A 834 38.44 8.71 28.94
CA ASN A 834 38.35 9.57 27.77
C ASN A 834 36.94 9.59 27.15
N VAL A 835 36.27 10.74 27.20
CA VAL A 835 34.89 10.91 26.71
C VAL A 835 34.74 10.49 25.24
N LEU A 836 35.67 10.88 24.37
CA LEU A 836 35.60 10.54 22.95
C LEU A 836 35.70 9.03 22.74
N ARG A 837 36.57 8.35 23.48
CA ARG A 837 36.72 6.89 23.44
C ARG A 837 35.42 6.19 23.84
N VAL A 838 34.80 6.60 24.95
CA VAL A 838 33.53 6.02 25.41
C VAL A 838 32.41 6.22 24.39
N ARG A 839 32.31 7.44 23.83
CA ARG A 839 31.35 7.80 22.77
C ARG A 839 31.52 6.94 21.51
N ILE A 840 32.76 6.68 21.09
CA ILE A 840 33.05 5.80 19.95
C ILE A 840 32.66 4.34 20.28
N LEU A 841 33.04 3.84 21.46
CA LEU A 841 32.75 2.46 21.87
C LEU A 841 31.26 2.18 21.90
N VAL A 842 30.46 3.08 22.48
CA VAL A 842 29.01 2.89 22.56
C VAL A 842 28.37 2.88 21.17
N ILE A 843 28.85 3.70 20.22
CA ILE A 843 28.41 3.70 18.83
C ILE A 843 28.79 2.38 18.14
N LEU A 844 29.99 1.85 18.38
CA LEU A 844 30.44 0.58 17.80
C LEU A 844 29.64 -0.62 18.32
N VAL A 845 29.36 -0.67 19.63
CA VAL A 845 28.48 -1.69 20.23
C VAL A 845 27.09 -1.61 19.61
N GLN A 846 26.53 -0.41 19.47
CA GLN A 846 25.23 -0.23 18.82
C GLN A 846 25.24 -0.62 17.34
N THR A 847 26.35 -0.35 16.65
CA THR A 847 26.56 -0.75 15.25
C THR A 847 26.57 -2.27 15.12
N TRP A 848 27.28 -2.97 16.02
CA TRP A 848 27.33 -4.43 16.06
C TRP A 848 25.94 -5.07 16.23
N ILE A 849 25.10 -4.49 17.10
CA ILE A 849 23.74 -4.98 17.33
C ILE A 849 22.84 -4.69 16.11
N SER A 850 22.85 -3.44 15.65
CA SER A 850 21.86 -2.95 14.68
C SER A 850 22.14 -3.41 13.24
N TYR A 851 23.40 -3.65 12.86
CA TYR A 851 23.71 -4.04 11.48
C TYR A 851 23.03 -5.36 11.10
N ALA A 852 22.90 -6.30 12.05
CA ALA A 852 22.32 -7.62 11.80
C ALA A 852 20.81 -7.54 11.48
N TRP A 853 20.09 -6.68 12.19
CA TRP A 853 18.69 -6.36 11.87
C TRP A 853 18.56 -5.76 10.46
N ILE A 854 19.38 -4.76 10.14
CA ILE A 854 19.36 -4.10 8.83
C ILE A 854 19.77 -5.07 7.73
N PHE A 855 20.76 -5.92 7.98
CA PHE A 855 21.18 -6.98 7.09
C PHE A 855 20.03 -7.92 6.73
N MET A 856 19.27 -8.38 7.73
CA MET A 856 18.11 -9.27 7.52
C MET A 856 17.02 -8.57 6.70
N LEU A 857 16.68 -7.34 7.08
CA LEU A 857 15.69 -6.48 6.43
C LEU A 857 16.03 -6.22 4.96
N VAL A 858 17.26 -5.79 4.69
CA VAL A 858 17.75 -5.51 3.33
C VAL A 858 17.81 -6.80 2.51
N THR A 859 18.20 -7.91 3.12
CA THR A 859 18.21 -9.23 2.46
C THR A 859 16.81 -9.66 2.03
N GLY A 860 15.79 -9.42 2.85
CA GLY A 860 14.39 -9.70 2.48
C GLY A 860 13.90 -8.83 1.33
N ASN A 861 14.18 -7.53 1.37
CA ASN A 861 13.80 -6.59 0.30
C ASN A 861 14.58 -6.83 -1.01
N LEU A 862 15.85 -7.20 -0.95
CA LEU A 862 16.60 -7.58 -2.16
C LEU A 862 16.01 -8.82 -2.84
N GLN A 863 15.39 -9.72 -2.07
CA GLN A 863 14.74 -10.94 -2.60
C GLN A 863 13.35 -10.69 -3.17
N SER A 864 12.69 -9.57 -2.83
CA SER A 864 11.38 -9.22 -3.38
C SER A 864 11.45 -8.53 -4.75
N ILE A 865 12.64 -8.06 -5.16
CA ILE A 865 12.84 -7.46 -6.49
C ILE A 865 12.70 -8.57 -7.56
N PRO A 866 11.71 -8.48 -8.47
CA PRO A 866 11.52 -9.48 -9.52
C PRO A 866 12.75 -9.63 -10.42
N LYS A 867 13.04 -10.87 -10.84
CA LYS A 867 14.17 -11.16 -11.72
C LYS A 867 13.99 -10.56 -13.12
N ASP A 868 12.73 -10.50 -13.57
CA ASP A 868 12.34 -10.02 -14.90
C ASP A 868 12.84 -8.59 -15.17
N ILE A 869 12.96 -7.76 -14.13
CA ILE A 869 13.51 -6.39 -14.24
C ILE A 869 15.01 -6.42 -14.59
N TYR A 870 15.76 -7.35 -14.00
CA TYR A 870 17.18 -7.54 -14.29
C TYR A 870 17.40 -8.14 -15.68
N GLU A 871 16.51 -9.02 -16.12
CA GLU A 871 16.52 -9.62 -17.46
C GLU A 871 16.22 -8.56 -18.52
N ALA A 872 15.18 -7.74 -18.32
CA ALA A 872 14.85 -6.61 -19.19
C ALA A 872 16.02 -5.62 -19.32
N GLY A 873 16.62 -5.19 -18.20
CA GLY A 873 17.78 -4.31 -18.24
C GLY A 873 19.00 -4.93 -18.95
N SER A 874 19.17 -6.25 -18.84
CA SER A 874 20.25 -6.96 -19.55
C SER A 874 20.01 -7.02 -21.06
N ILE A 875 18.74 -7.16 -21.49
CA ILE A 875 18.33 -7.08 -22.90
C ILE A 875 18.60 -5.69 -23.47
N ASP A 876 18.38 -4.63 -22.68
CA ASP A 876 18.72 -3.24 -23.02
C ASP A 876 20.24 -2.93 -22.98
N GLY A 877 21.09 -3.95 -22.78
CA GLY A 877 22.56 -3.82 -22.77
C GLY A 877 23.14 -3.32 -21.44
N ALA A 878 22.35 -3.22 -20.37
CA ALA A 878 22.86 -2.79 -19.07
C ALA A 878 23.79 -3.85 -18.44
N LYS A 879 25.05 -3.47 -18.25
CA LYS A 879 26.06 -4.30 -17.55
C LYS A 879 25.83 -4.31 -16.03
N GLY A 880 26.40 -5.29 -15.31
CA GLY A 880 26.18 -5.47 -13.86
C GLY A 880 26.38 -4.22 -12.97
N ARG A 881 27.32 -3.32 -13.31
CA ARG A 881 27.49 -2.04 -12.60
C ARG A 881 26.32 -1.08 -12.84
N HIS A 882 25.78 -1.05 -14.05
CA HIS A 882 24.60 -0.26 -14.39
C HIS A 882 23.35 -0.82 -13.71
N LEU A 883 23.15 -2.14 -13.79
CA LEU A 883 22.05 -2.81 -13.08
C LEU A 883 22.10 -2.52 -11.57
N PHE A 884 23.29 -2.52 -10.97
CA PHE A 884 23.44 -2.24 -9.54
C PHE A 884 23.09 -0.78 -9.17
N TRP A 885 23.70 0.21 -9.82
CA TRP A 885 23.53 1.63 -9.44
C TRP A 885 22.23 2.26 -9.92
N PHE A 886 21.67 1.80 -11.04
CA PHE A 886 20.47 2.39 -11.64
C PHE A 886 19.18 1.57 -11.38
N LEU A 887 19.27 0.28 -11.07
CA LEU A 887 18.10 -0.54 -10.72
C LEU A 887 18.12 -0.95 -9.25
N THR A 888 19.11 -1.73 -8.81
CA THR A 888 19.12 -2.32 -7.46
C THR A 888 19.13 -1.27 -6.35
N ILE A 889 20.07 -0.33 -6.37
CA ILE A 889 20.23 0.65 -5.28
C ILE A 889 19.03 1.61 -5.18
N PRO A 890 18.55 2.23 -6.28
CA PRO A 890 17.38 3.12 -6.20
C PRO A 890 16.13 2.39 -5.71
N GLN A 891 15.84 1.19 -6.22
CA GLN A 891 14.70 0.39 -5.78
C GLN A 891 14.83 -0.01 -4.32
N LEU A 892 16.02 -0.47 -3.91
CA LEU A 892 16.27 -0.84 -2.53
C LEU A 892 16.06 0.33 -1.58
N ILE A 893 16.63 1.51 -1.87
CA ILE A 893 16.49 2.72 -1.05
C ILE A 893 15.02 3.11 -0.91
N MET A 894 14.23 3.05 -2.00
CA MET A 894 12.79 3.33 -1.94
C MET A 894 12.04 2.36 -1.02
N MET A 895 12.38 1.07 -1.04
CA MET A 895 11.76 0.06 -0.18
C MET A 895 12.13 0.22 1.29
N ILE A 896 13.42 0.49 1.59
CA ILE A 896 13.90 0.52 2.98
C ILE A 896 13.79 1.90 3.63
N ALA A 897 13.63 3.00 2.88
CA ALA A 897 13.61 4.37 3.43
C ALA A 897 12.66 4.59 4.62
N PRO A 898 11.40 4.10 4.62
CA PRO A 898 10.52 4.20 5.78
C PRO A 898 11.09 3.50 7.02
N MET A 899 11.78 2.39 6.82
CA MET A 899 12.40 1.60 7.89
C MET A 899 13.66 2.27 8.43
N LEU A 900 14.41 2.99 7.58
CA LEU A 900 15.57 3.78 8.02
C LEU A 900 15.15 4.95 8.93
N ILE A 901 13.98 5.55 8.68
CA ILE A 901 13.40 6.56 9.58
C ILE A 901 13.09 5.92 10.95
N GLY A 902 12.47 4.74 10.95
CA GLY A 902 12.24 3.98 12.17
C GLY A 902 13.53 3.65 12.93
N GLN A 903 14.61 3.31 12.23
CA GLN A 903 15.92 3.07 12.84
C GLN A 903 16.49 4.33 13.52
N PHE A 904 16.36 5.49 12.87
CA PHE A 904 16.80 6.77 13.46
C PHE A 904 16.02 7.10 14.72
N VAL A 905 14.69 6.94 14.68
CA VAL A 905 13.79 7.15 15.82
C VAL A 905 14.12 6.19 16.97
N GLY A 906 14.42 4.94 16.63
CA GLY A 906 14.87 3.93 17.59
C GLY A 906 16.19 4.32 18.25
N ALA A 907 17.18 4.79 17.48
CA ALA A 907 18.46 5.25 18.01
C ALA A 907 18.30 6.48 18.93
N PHE A 908 17.46 7.44 18.54
CA PHE A 908 17.16 8.64 19.32
C PHE A 908 16.59 8.33 20.71
N ASN A 909 15.80 7.27 20.81
CA ASN A 909 15.15 6.84 22.05
C ASN A 909 15.81 5.57 22.65
N ASN A 910 17.05 5.24 22.28
CA ASN A 910 17.68 4.00 22.71
C ASN A 910 18.25 4.08 24.14
N PHE A 911 17.33 4.05 25.12
CA PHE A 911 17.64 4.04 26.53
C PHE A 911 18.52 2.84 26.93
N THR A 912 18.15 1.63 26.49
CA THR A 912 18.73 0.37 26.95
C THR A 912 20.23 0.27 26.70
N THR A 913 20.71 0.66 25.51
CA THR A 913 22.14 0.59 25.21
C THR A 913 22.94 1.55 26.08
N ILE A 914 22.47 2.80 26.25
CA ILE A 914 23.18 3.82 27.04
C ILE A 914 23.18 3.45 28.53
N SER A 915 22.03 3.09 29.09
CA SER A 915 21.90 2.81 30.53
C SER A 915 22.70 1.58 30.95
N LEU A 916 22.71 0.51 30.14
CA LEU A 916 23.44 -0.71 30.45
C LEU A 916 24.95 -0.57 30.19
N PHE A 917 25.36 0.03 29.06
CA PHE A 917 26.76 0.10 28.67
C PHE A 917 27.56 1.13 29.48
N THR A 918 27.09 2.38 29.53
CA THR A 918 27.83 3.49 30.16
C THR A 918 27.14 4.04 31.41
N GLY A 919 25.85 3.78 31.61
CA GLY A 919 25.05 4.45 32.64
C GLY A 919 24.99 5.98 32.44
N GLY A 920 25.25 6.46 31.22
CA GLY A 920 25.38 7.88 30.87
C GLY A 920 26.76 8.50 31.14
N GLY A 921 27.69 7.76 31.75
CA GLY A 921 29.02 8.26 32.12
C GLY A 921 30.02 8.38 30.96
N PRO A 922 31.22 8.94 31.21
CA PRO A 922 31.65 9.59 32.46
C PRO A 922 30.90 10.91 32.73
N GLN A 923 30.93 11.40 33.97
CA GLN A 923 30.31 12.66 34.37
C GLN A 923 31.12 13.86 33.85
N TYR A 924 30.45 14.99 33.59
CA TYR A 924 31.17 16.25 33.31
C TYR A 924 31.91 16.73 34.58
N LEU A 925 33.11 17.27 34.40
CA LEU A 925 33.86 17.87 35.51
C LEU A 925 33.11 19.07 36.11
N ASP A 926 32.37 19.81 35.29
CA ASP A 926 31.48 20.90 35.68
C ASP A 926 30.00 20.48 35.55
N ALA A 927 29.65 19.33 36.13
CA ALA A 927 28.27 18.83 36.14
C ALA A 927 27.29 19.87 36.71
N THR A 928 26.12 20.01 36.10
CA THR A 928 25.06 20.87 36.61
C THR A 928 24.26 20.18 37.72
N VAL A 929 23.30 20.90 38.32
CA VAL A 929 22.32 20.34 39.27
C VAL A 929 21.51 19.18 38.66
N PHE A 930 21.38 19.13 37.33
CA PHE A 930 20.66 18.05 36.62
C PHE A 930 21.50 16.81 36.33
N ARG A 931 22.78 16.77 36.74
CA ARG A 931 23.67 15.60 36.70
C ARG A 931 23.72 14.87 35.35
N GLU A 932 23.70 15.61 34.25
CA GLU A 932 23.83 15.03 32.92
C GLU A 932 25.20 14.39 32.73
N GLY A 933 25.25 13.18 32.18
CA GLY A 933 26.50 12.51 31.83
C GLY A 933 26.94 12.78 30.39
N THR A 934 28.22 12.53 30.09
CA THR A 934 28.79 12.83 28.77
C THR A 934 28.26 11.93 27.64
N THR A 935 27.66 10.78 27.97
CA THR A 935 27.02 9.87 27.01
C THR A 935 25.51 9.77 27.17
N ASP A 936 24.92 10.56 28.08
CA ASP A 936 23.48 10.58 28.27
C ASP A 936 22.76 11.15 27.05
N ILE A 937 21.79 10.39 26.55
CA ILE A 937 20.81 10.84 25.57
C ILE A 937 19.57 11.36 26.29
N ILE A 938 18.69 12.09 25.58
CA ILE A 938 17.52 12.73 26.21
C ILE A 938 16.75 11.76 27.10
N ILE A 939 16.43 10.55 26.61
CA ILE A 939 15.64 9.59 27.38
C ILE A 939 16.40 9.00 28.58
N SER A 940 17.73 8.80 28.50
CA SER A 940 18.51 8.29 29.64
C SER A 940 18.72 9.33 30.72
N TRP A 941 18.88 10.59 30.32
CA TRP A 941 18.93 11.72 31.23
C TRP A 941 17.59 11.95 31.93
N VAL A 942 16.49 11.96 31.17
CA VAL A 942 15.14 12.12 31.71
C VAL A 942 14.79 10.98 32.68
N PHE A 943 15.21 9.75 32.38
CA PHE A 943 15.05 8.62 33.30
C PHE A 943 15.77 8.84 34.64
N LYS A 944 16.99 9.41 34.64
CA LYS A 944 17.70 9.74 35.89
C LYS A 944 16.94 10.78 36.72
N ILE A 945 16.38 11.79 36.06
CA ILE A 945 15.54 12.80 36.71
C ILE A 945 14.30 12.13 37.30
N ALA A 946 13.60 11.30 36.53
CA ALA A 946 12.39 10.60 36.99
C ALA A 946 12.64 9.62 38.16
N GLN A 947 13.85 9.07 38.29
CA GLN A 947 14.22 8.20 39.41
C GLN A 947 14.62 8.96 40.69
N GLY A 948 14.57 10.30 40.70
CA GLY A 948 14.99 11.08 41.85
C GLY A 948 16.49 11.12 42.05
N ALA A 949 17.30 10.84 41.01
CA ALA A 949 18.76 11.04 41.08
C ALA A 949 19.14 12.52 41.26
N VAL A 950 18.16 13.41 41.06
CA VAL A 950 18.21 14.86 41.17
C VAL A 950 17.04 15.30 42.07
N SER A 951 17.34 15.87 43.23
CA SER A 951 16.33 16.29 44.22
C SER A 951 15.83 17.70 43.94
N ILE A 952 15.02 17.86 42.89
CA ILE A 952 14.37 19.14 42.53
C ILE A 952 12.87 19.02 42.80
N GLU A 953 12.22 20.15 43.14
CA GLU A 953 10.76 20.21 43.26
C GLU A 953 10.07 19.75 41.96
N SER A 954 9.12 18.82 42.08
CA SER A 954 8.35 18.27 40.96
C SER A 954 9.21 17.65 39.84
N ASP A 955 10.33 17.01 40.21
CA ASP A 955 11.27 16.31 39.33
C ASP A 955 10.60 15.33 38.35
N GLN A 956 9.65 14.52 38.82
CA GLN A 956 8.97 13.52 37.98
C GLN A 956 8.00 14.16 36.97
N ALA A 957 7.23 15.18 37.38
CA ALA A 957 6.39 15.94 36.47
C ALA A 957 7.23 16.69 35.42
N PHE A 958 8.39 17.24 35.82
CA PHE A 958 9.33 17.86 34.89
C PHE A 958 9.95 16.84 33.91
N ALA A 959 10.32 15.65 34.38
CA ALA A 959 10.79 14.54 33.53
C ALA A 959 9.72 14.09 32.52
N ALA A 960 8.46 14.07 32.92
CA ALA A 960 7.34 13.77 32.03
C ALA A 960 7.13 14.87 30.97
N ALA A 961 7.30 16.14 31.33
CA ALA A 961 7.30 17.26 30.39
C ALA A 961 8.43 17.14 29.35
N LEU A 962 9.65 16.82 29.80
CA LEU A 962 10.81 16.59 28.93
C LEU A 962 10.60 15.40 27.98
N THR A 963 10.01 14.31 28.47
CA THR A 963 9.66 13.13 27.65
C THR A 963 8.65 13.51 26.59
N THR A 964 7.64 14.32 26.94
CA THR A 964 6.62 14.82 26.01
C THR A 964 7.25 15.66 24.90
N LEU A 965 8.16 16.58 25.22
CA LEU A 965 8.88 17.37 24.22
C LEU A 965 9.79 16.51 23.33
N ALA A 966 10.51 15.56 23.92
CA ALA A 966 11.35 14.62 23.18
C ALA A 966 10.52 13.75 22.21
N ALA A 967 9.34 13.31 22.64
CA ALA A 967 8.39 12.58 21.82
C ALA A 967 7.86 13.46 20.68
N LEU A 968 7.44 14.71 20.95
CA LEU A 968 6.97 15.64 19.92
C LEU A 968 8.05 15.93 18.87
N MET A 969 9.30 16.10 19.29
CA MET A 969 10.44 16.29 18.38
C MET A 969 10.62 15.05 17.49
N THR A 970 10.63 13.86 18.09
CA THR A 970 10.76 12.58 17.39
C THR A 970 9.61 12.36 16.41
N ILE A 971 8.37 12.58 16.83
CA ILE A 971 7.16 12.45 16.02
C ILE A 971 7.20 13.42 14.85
N SER A 972 7.62 14.67 15.06
CA SER A 972 7.70 15.68 14.01
C SER A 972 8.73 15.30 12.93
N ILE A 973 9.91 14.82 13.34
CA ILE A 973 10.94 14.32 12.43
C ILE A 973 10.43 13.10 11.65
N SER A 974 9.79 12.16 12.36
CA SER A 974 9.22 10.94 11.77
C SER A 974 8.13 11.24 10.77
N ALA A 975 7.13 12.04 11.15
CA ALA A 975 5.99 12.41 10.33
C ALA A 975 6.47 13.11 9.04
N ARG A 976 7.40 14.06 9.16
CA ARG A 976 8.01 14.70 7.98
C ARG A 976 8.73 13.68 7.08
N GLY A 977 9.45 12.73 7.67
CA GLY A 977 10.10 11.64 6.95
C GLY A 977 9.11 10.77 6.19
N PHE A 978 8.08 10.25 6.87
CA PHE A 978 7.04 9.39 6.29
C PHE A 978 6.21 10.11 5.21
N ILE A 979 5.83 11.37 5.43
CA ILE A 979 5.09 12.16 4.43
C ILE A 979 5.93 12.28 3.15
N LYS A 980 7.23 12.60 3.28
CA LYS A 980 8.12 12.71 2.11
C LYS A 980 8.34 11.39 1.38
N THR A 981 8.41 10.26 2.09
CA THR A 981 8.59 8.95 1.46
C THR A 981 7.33 8.52 0.69
N ILE A 982 6.14 8.83 1.21
CA ILE A 982 4.86 8.59 0.52
C ILE A 982 4.81 9.39 -0.79
N THR A 983 5.10 10.70 -0.76
CA THR A 983 5.07 11.58 -1.95
C THR A 983 6.09 11.24 -3.05
N ARG A 984 7.07 10.37 -2.76
CA ARG A 984 8.07 9.91 -3.75
C ARG A 984 7.72 8.54 -4.34
N ARG A 985 6.80 7.81 -3.69
CA ARG A 985 6.35 6.48 -4.12
C ARG A 985 5.19 6.59 -5.11
N ASP A 986 4.34 7.58 -4.91
CA ASP A 986 3.30 8.04 -5.85
C ASP A 986 3.94 8.97 -6.90
#